data_AF-A0A8D3CXR8-F1
#
_entry.id   AF-A0A8D3CXR8-F1
#
_cell.length_a   1.000
_cell.length_b   1.000
_cell.length_c   1.000
_cell.angle_alpha   90.00
_cell.angle_beta   90.00
_cell.angle_gamma   90.00
#
_symmetry.space_group_name_H-M   'P 1'
#
loop_
_entity.id
_entity.type
_entity.pdbx_description
1 polymer ?
#
loop_
_entity_poly.entity_id
_entity_poly.type
_entity_poly.pdbx_seq_one_letter_code
_entity_poly.pdbx_strand_id
1 'polypeptide(L)'
;LSLPPGESRKFDPSFKGPIHDRGCTDVLCCILFILALLGYFAVGILAWSQGDPRKVIYPTDSRGQFCGQAGTPLEKKPLLLYFNILKCASPLVLLEFQFMCGKLQVRNPPEILRDGLCPALLMPSKACNFSSESNVAVEARQVAMRIFEDYTQSWHWILLGLVIAMLVSLIFIVLLRFLAGVMVWIMIVLVILVIGYGIFHCYMEFASLKGEPGADVTIRDLGLQTDFSVYLQIRQTWLAFMIILAIVEFIIILLLIFLRKRILIAIALIKEASRAVGHVMSSLFYPLLTFALLAVVIAYWAVTAVFLSTSNEQVYKVFNNSECEYSRETCDPKTFNTSNASAQCPDAECLFAFYGGESIYHKYLILFQFYNVFLFFWCANFVTALGQVTLSGAFASYYWAFKKPDHIPAYPIFASLGRALRYHAGSLAFGSLILSVVQVIRVILEYLDQKLKGAQNKFAKFLLSCMKCCFWCLEKCIKFLNRNAYIMIAIYGKSFCPSARDAFFLLMRNILRVAVLDKVTDFLLFLGKLLIVGIVGIFSFFFFSGRIKAVEDAAPSLNYYWVPIMTVVVGSYLIAHGFFSVYAMCVDTLFLCFCEDLERNDGSSDRPYFMSPELHEILSKTKREEDEDQADSAKQAEEVTLEEETPLQQQQDGEIQLTQQTVLKQENEEEQPLQSKTDVDEPKEEKSEEPAVSPAEEAEKKEEVKEAAELKQEEKTEEVTPEKEETGEKKEEEEESKDKNPPSAPLE
;
A
#
# COMPACT_ATOMS: atom_id res chain seq x y z
N LEU A 1 -37.56 5.33 -4.28
CA LEU A 1 -37.38 4.57 -5.54
C LEU A 1 -36.07 3.79 -5.47
N SER A 2 -36.06 2.54 -5.93
CA SER A 2 -34.85 1.76 -6.21
C SER A 2 -34.84 1.41 -7.69
N LEU A 3 -33.89 1.98 -8.45
CA LEU A 3 -33.72 1.66 -9.87
C LEU A 3 -33.28 0.19 -10.06
N PRO A 4 -33.68 -0.46 -11.17
CA PRO A 4 -33.09 -1.73 -11.58
C PRO A 4 -31.57 -1.57 -11.87
N PRO A 5 -30.79 -2.65 -11.97
CA PRO A 5 -29.37 -2.56 -12.30
C PRO A 5 -29.19 -1.96 -13.71
N GLY A 6 -28.28 -0.99 -13.87
CA GLY A 6 -27.85 -0.48 -15.18
C GLY A 6 -28.66 0.67 -15.80
N GLU A 7 -29.91 0.93 -15.38
CA GLU A 7 -30.69 2.10 -15.86
C GLU A 7 -30.07 3.44 -15.43
N SER A 8 -30.14 4.44 -16.30
CA SER A 8 -29.78 5.84 -16.00
C SER A 8 -30.75 6.50 -15.03
N ARG A 9 -30.27 7.52 -14.31
CA ARG A 9 -31.12 8.29 -13.39
C ARG A 9 -32.03 9.27 -14.12
N LYS A 10 -33.29 8.87 -14.30
CA LYS A 10 -34.39 9.72 -14.81
C LYS A 10 -34.51 11.02 -13.98
N PHE A 11 -34.86 12.12 -14.65
CA PHE A 11 -35.06 13.44 -14.05
C PHE A 11 -36.05 13.42 -12.87
N ASP A 12 -35.74 14.19 -11.82
CA ASP A 12 -36.57 14.33 -10.62
C ASP A 12 -36.56 15.80 -10.16
N PRO A 13 -37.65 16.57 -10.35
CA PRO A 13 -37.70 17.99 -9.98
C PRO A 13 -37.73 18.23 -8.46
N SER A 14 -37.90 17.19 -7.65
CA SER A 14 -37.79 17.28 -6.19
C SER A 14 -36.35 17.15 -5.69
N PHE A 15 -35.46 16.57 -6.49
CA PHE A 15 -34.07 16.32 -6.11
C PHE A 15 -33.23 17.61 -6.10
N LYS A 16 -32.69 17.95 -4.92
CA LYS A 16 -31.88 19.15 -4.70
C LYS A 16 -30.56 18.78 -4.00
N GLY A 17 -29.96 17.67 -4.42
CA GLY A 17 -28.74 17.13 -3.83
C GLY A 17 -28.99 16.22 -2.62
N PRO A 18 -28.11 16.25 -1.60
CA PRO A 18 -28.13 15.29 -0.51
C PRO A 18 -29.49 15.19 0.21
N ILE A 19 -30.09 14.00 0.18
CA ILE A 19 -31.43 13.76 0.76
C ILE A 19 -31.38 14.01 2.27
N HIS A 20 -32.37 14.73 2.80
CA HIS A 20 -32.43 15.11 4.21
C HIS A 20 -33.16 14.10 5.10
N ASP A 21 -34.24 13.50 4.62
CA ASP A 21 -34.96 12.43 5.33
C ASP A 21 -34.23 11.08 5.14
N ARG A 22 -33.93 10.39 6.24
CA ARG A 22 -33.06 9.20 6.26
C ARG A 22 -33.41 8.23 7.38
N GLY A 23 -33.45 6.95 7.06
CA GLY A 23 -33.39 5.85 8.04
C GLY A 23 -31.95 5.48 8.39
N CYS A 24 -31.77 4.73 9.48
CA CYS A 24 -30.46 4.15 9.82
C CYS A 24 -30.13 2.97 8.91
N THR A 25 -28.90 2.90 8.40
CA THR A 25 -28.47 1.90 7.41
C THR A 25 -27.49 0.88 8.00
N ASP A 26 -27.62 -0.37 7.56
CA ASP A 26 -26.78 -1.52 7.94
C ASP A 26 -26.62 -1.68 9.47
N VAL A 27 -27.72 -1.53 10.20
CA VAL A 27 -27.78 -1.47 11.68
C VAL A 27 -27.11 -2.68 12.36
N LEU A 28 -27.22 -3.89 11.80
CA LEU A 28 -26.53 -5.07 12.32
C LEU A 28 -25.01 -4.90 12.34
N CYS A 29 -24.43 -4.28 11.30
CA CYS A 29 -22.99 -4.01 11.23
C CYS A 29 -22.56 -2.91 12.22
N CYS A 30 -23.45 -1.96 12.53
CA CYS A 30 -23.24 -0.98 13.60
C CYS A 30 -23.18 -1.67 14.98
N ILE A 31 -24.13 -2.56 15.26
CA ILE A 31 -24.17 -3.34 16.52
C ILE A 31 -22.93 -4.23 16.65
N LEU A 32 -22.55 -4.96 15.59
CA LEU A 32 -21.34 -5.80 15.58
C LEU A 32 -20.07 -4.98 15.84
N PHE A 33 -19.94 -3.79 15.24
CA PHE A 33 -18.80 -2.90 15.46
C PHE A 33 -18.75 -2.36 16.89
N ILE A 34 -19.90 -1.97 17.48
CA ILE A 34 -19.98 -1.54 18.88
C ILE A 34 -19.59 -2.69 19.83
N LEU A 35 -20.08 -3.91 19.60
CA LEU A 35 -19.70 -5.09 20.38
C LEU A 35 -18.20 -5.42 20.24
N ALA A 36 -17.63 -5.29 19.05
CA ALA A 36 -16.21 -5.47 18.82
C ALA A 36 -15.36 -4.40 19.55
N LEU A 37 -15.80 -3.14 19.56
CA LEU A 37 -15.15 -2.07 20.35
C LEU A 37 -15.21 -2.35 21.86
N LEU A 38 -16.35 -2.80 22.38
CA LEU A 38 -16.48 -3.18 23.80
C LEU A 38 -15.56 -4.36 24.17
N GLY A 39 -15.46 -5.37 23.30
CA GLY A 39 -14.49 -6.45 23.44
C GLY A 39 -13.03 -5.96 23.40
N TYR A 40 -12.73 -4.99 22.54
CA TYR A 40 -11.40 -4.40 22.42
C TYR A 40 -10.99 -3.58 23.65
N PHE A 41 -11.93 -2.87 24.27
CA PHE A 41 -11.74 -2.22 25.57
C PHE A 41 -11.51 -3.22 26.70
N ALA A 42 -12.25 -4.34 26.73
CA ALA A 42 -12.01 -5.40 27.71
C ALA A 42 -10.63 -6.05 27.55
N VAL A 43 -10.19 -6.35 26.32
CA VAL A 43 -8.85 -6.89 26.04
C VAL A 43 -7.75 -5.90 26.44
N GLY A 44 -7.93 -4.60 26.19
CA GLY A 44 -7.00 -3.56 26.63
C GLY A 44 -6.85 -3.52 28.15
N ILE A 45 -7.97 -3.48 28.90
CA ILE A 45 -7.96 -3.48 30.36
C ILE A 45 -7.27 -4.73 30.92
N LEU A 46 -7.54 -5.92 30.36
CA LEU A 46 -6.87 -7.16 30.76
C LEU A 46 -5.36 -7.09 30.49
N ALA A 47 -4.95 -6.65 29.29
CA ALA A 47 -3.55 -6.48 28.93
C ALA A 47 -2.83 -5.51 29.87
N TRP A 48 -3.45 -4.36 30.18
CA TRP A 48 -2.86 -3.34 31.05
C TRP A 48 -2.78 -3.77 32.52
N SER A 49 -3.60 -4.75 32.94
CA SER A 49 -3.55 -5.32 34.29
C SER A 49 -2.49 -6.42 34.49
N GLN A 50 -2.05 -7.09 33.42
CA GLN A 50 -1.12 -8.24 33.48
C GLN A 50 0.25 -7.97 32.83
N GLY A 51 0.31 -7.08 31.83
CA GLY A 51 1.54 -6.73 31.12
C GLY A 51 2.43 -5.77 31.92
N ASP A 52 3.75 -5.91 31.75
CA ASP A 52 4.73 -4.96 32.28
C ASP A 52 5.62 -4.41 31.14
N PRO A 53 5.38 -3.17 30.66
CA PRO A 53 6.09 -2.62 29.51
C PRO A 53 7.60 -2.46 29.76
N ARG A 54 8.06 -2.50 31.03
CA ARG A 54 9.49 -2.45 31.37
C ARG A 54 10.26 -3.64 30.80
N LYS A 55 9.60 -4.80 30.61
CA LYS A 55 10.19 -6.01 29.98
C LYS A 55 10.62 -5.80 28.51
N VAL A 56 10.17 -4.73 27.83
CA VAL A 56 10.66 -4.37 26.48
C VAL A 56 11.99 -3.61 26.54
N ILE A 57 12.20 -2.81 27.59
CA ILE A 57 13.36 -1.90 27.73
C ILE A 57 14.50 -2.58 28.48
N TYR A 58 14.17 -3.23 29.60
CA TYR A 58 15.10 -3.89 30.51
C TYR A 58 14.99 -5.41 30.37
N PRO A 59 16.10 -6.13 30.12
CA PRO A 59 16.07 -7.59 30.04
C PRO A 59 15.95 -8.18 31.45
N THR A 60 15.23 -9.28 31.60
CA THR A 60 15.06 -9.99 32.86
C THR A 60 15.97 -11.21 32.97
N ASP A 61 16.44 -11.52 34.18
CA ASP A 61 17.08 -12.80 34.47
C ASP A 61 16.05 -13.95 34.54
N SER A 62 16.51 -15.19 34.75
CA SER A 62 15.64 -16.36 34.94
C SER A 62 14.82 -16.36 36.24
N ARG A 63 14.89 -15.28 37.04
CA ARG A 63 14.07 -15.01 38.23
C ARG A 63 13.09 -13.85 38.00
N GLY A 64 13.01 -13.31 36.78
CA GLY A 64 12.17 -12.17 36.41
C GLY A 64 12.68 -10.82 36.94
N GLN A 65 13.93 -10.73 37.41
CA GLN A 65 14.53 -9.50 37.92
C GLN A 65 15.14 -8.68 36.78
N PHE A 66 14.82 -7.39 36.71
CA PHE A 66 15.33 -6.49 35.67
C PHE A 66 16.83 -6.22 35.84
N CYS A 67 17.61 -6.57 34.82
CA CYS A 67 19.04 -6.32 34.74
C CYS A 67 19.32 -4.87 34.30
N GLY A 68 20.22 -4.17 35.00
CA GLY A 68 20.63 -2.80 34.63
C GLY A 68 19.64 -1.69 34.95
N GLN A 69 18.58 -1.96 35.72
CA GLN A 69 17.60 -0.95 36.13
C GLN A 69 17.93 -0.39 37.52
N ALA A 70 17.87 0.94 37.68
CA ALA A 70 18.06 1.63 38.95
C ALA A 70 17.06 1.16 40.02
N GLY A 71 17.54 0.91 41.23
CA GLY A 71 16.75 0.43 42.37
C GLY A 71 16.45 -1.06 42.38
N THR A 72 17.08 -1.86 41.51
CA THR A 72 16.92 -3.34 41.48
C THR A 72 18.17 -4.07 42.00
N PRO A 73 18.06 -5.34 42.44
CA PRO A 73 19.23 -6.13 42.86
C PRO A 73 20.30 -6.33 41.77
N LEU A 74 19.95 -6.08 40.51
CA LEU A 74 20.80 -6.26 39.32
C LEU A 74 21.14 -4.94 38.61
N GLU A 75 20.96 -3.79 39.28
CA GLU A 75 21.28 -2.45 38.77
C GLU A 75 22.69 -2.36 38.15
N LYS A 76 23.69 -2.93 38.84
CA LYS A 76 25.10 -2.90 38.39
C LYS A 76 25.43 -4.01 37.36
N LYS A 77 24.43 -4.70 36.82
CA LYS A 77 24.58 -5.86 35.90
C LYS A 77 23.65 -5.72 34.67
N PRO A 78 23.94 -4.81 33.73
CA PRO A 78 23.08 -4.56 32.56
C PRO A 78 23.23 -5.56 31.41
N LEU A 79 24.20 -6.48 31.47
CA LEU A 79 24.54 -7.42 30.40
C LEU A 79 23.92 -8.81 30.65
N LEU A 80 23.33 -9.41 29.62
CA LEU A 80 22.78 -10.77 29.64
C LEU A 80 23.63 -11.68 28.72
N LEU A 81 23.94 -12.89 29.17
CA LEU A 81 24.74 -13.86 28.42
C LEU A 81 23.83 -14.86 27.69
N TYR A 82 24.04 -15.02 26.38
CA TYR A 82 23.45 -16.12 25.60
C TYR A 82 24.50 -17.19 25.32
N PHE A 83 24.17 -18.44 25.57
CA PHE A 83 25.02 -19.58 25.18
C PHE A 83 24.84 -19.89 23.68
N ASN A 84 25.94 -20.21 23.00
CA ASN A 84 25.88 -20.68 21.61
C ASN A 84 25.49 -22.17 21.59
N ILE A 85 24.18 -22.43 21.54
CA ILE A 85 23.58 -23.78 21.60
C ILE A 85 24.14 -24.71 20.49
N LEU A 86 24.47 -24.16 19.31
CA LEU A 86 25.06 -24.89 18.19
C LEU A 86 26.50 -25.40 18.45
N LYS A 87 27.19 -24.91 19.48
CA LYS A 87 28.45 -25.52 19.98
C LYS A 87 28.23 -26.67 20.98
N CYS A 88 27.02 -26.87 21.46
CA CYS A 88 26.68 -27.93 22.42
C CYS A 88 25.88 -29.09 21.79
N ALA A 89 25.21 -28.86 20.65
CA ALA A 89 24.52 -29.91 19.91
C ALA A 89 25.49 -30.68 18.99
N SER A 90 25.70 -31.96 19.27
CA SER A 90 26.28 -32.88 18.27
C SER A 90 25.19 -33.32 17.27
N PRO A 91 25.53 -33.71 16.03
CA PRO A 91 24.53 -34.04 15.00
C PRO A 91 23.56 -35.17 15.38
N LEU A 92 23.93 -36.05 16.32
CA LEU A 92 23.07 -37.14 16.79
C LEU A 92 21.86 -36.63 17.60
N VAL A 93 22.05 -35.60 18.43
CA VAL A 93 21.02 -35.10 19.38
C VAL A 93 19.84 -34.43 18.65
N LEU A 94 20.05 -33.95 17.43
CA LEU A 94 19.03 -33.31 16.61
C LEU A 94 18.01 -34.30 15.99
N LEU A 95 18.29 -35.61 15.98
CA LEU A 95 17.43 -36.61 15.35
C LEU A 95 16.38 -37.21 16.30
N GLU A 96 16.65 -37.27 17.61
CA GLU A 96 15.73 -37.86 18.61
C GLU A 96 14.91 -36.83 19.40
N PHE A 97 15.21 -35.52 19.26
CA PHE A 97 14.56 -34.42 20.00
C PHE A 97 14.61 -34.50 21.54
N GLN A 98 15.38 -35.44 22.10
CA GLN A 98 15.43 -35.73 23.52
C GLN A 98 16.57 -34.99 24.23
N PHE A 99 16.28 -33.79 24.73
CA PHE A 99 17.24 -32.94 25.45
C PHE A 99 17.65 -33.50 26.83
N MET A 100 18.61 -34.42 26.84
CA MET A 100 19.29 -34.85 28.07
C MET A 100 20.38 -33.85 28.46
N CYS A 101 20.11 -33.00 29.46
CA CYS A 101 21.13 -32.15 30.07
C CYS A 101 21.99 -32.99 31.05
N GLY A 102 22.99 -33.69 30.53
CA GLY A 102 23.78 -34.66 31.30
C GLY A 102 24.55 -34.05 32.48
N LYS A 103 24.51 -34.73 33.65
CA LYS A 103 25.20 -34.32 34.88
C LYS A 103 26.70 -34.07 34.65
N LEU A 104 27.15 -32.81 34.74
CA LEU A 104 28.57 -32.49 34.82
C LEU A 104 29.08 -32.65 36.26
N GLN A 105 29.22 -33.90 36.70
CA GLN A 105 29.55 -34.25 38.09
C GLN A 105 31.04 -34.01 38.40
N VAL A 106 31.42 -32.77 38.70
CA VAL A 106 32.78 -32.43 39.17
C VAL A 106 32.98 -32.88 40.63
N ARG A 107 34.06 -33.61 40.89
CA ARG A 107 34.35 -34.28 42.17
C ARG A 107 35.55 -33.62 42.88
N ASN A 108 35.26 -32.68 43.80
CA ASN A 108 36.03 -32.14 44.96
C ASN A 108 37.59 -32.13 44.97
N PRO A 109 38.27 -31.19 45.69
CA PRO A 109 37.85 -29.95 46.40
C PRO A 109 38.77 -28.73 46.01
N PRO A 110 38.89 -27.59 46.74
CA PRO A 110 38.14 -27.11 47.91
C PRO A 110 37.51 -25.70 47.81
N GLU A 111 36.39 -25.55 48.52
CA GLU A 111 35.93 -24.41 49.35
C GLU A 111 35.94 -22.94 48.85
N ILE A 112 34.92 -22.20 49.31
CA ILE A 112 34.65 -20.76 49.07
C ILE A 112 34.27 -20.45 47.60
N LEU A 113 33.00 -20.31 47.19
CA LEU A 113 31.69 -20.46 47.84
C LEU A 113 31.46 -19.77 49.20
N ARG A 114 31.74 -18.46 49.27
CA ARG A 114 30.94 -17.54 50.09
C ARG A 114 30.58 -16.31 49.24
N ASP A 115 29.35 -15.84 49.40
CA ASP A 115 28.80 -14.59 48.83
C ASP A 115 28.85 -14.47 47.29
N GLY A 116 28.70 -15.61 46.59
CA GLY A 116 28.79 -15.74 45.13
C GLY A 116 27.65 -15.06 44.34
N LEU A 117 27.86 -13.80 43.95
CA LEU A 117 26.87 -12.96 43.28
C LEU A 117 26.74 -13.25 41.76
N CYS A 118 25.77 -14.09 41.38
CA CYS A 118 25.44 -14.58 40.02
C CYS A 118 26.48 -15.53 39.37
N PRO A 119 26.06 -16.69 38.82
CA PRO A 119 26.90 -17.50 37.94
C PRO A 119 26.95 -16.88 36.52
N ALA A 120 27.75 -15.83 36.36
CA ALA A 120 28.03 -15.18 35.08
C ALA A 120 29.54 -15.19 34.81
N LEU A 121 29.99 -16.06 33.90
CA LEU A 121 31.41 -16.29 33.65
C LEU A 121 31.95 -15.31 32.59
N LEU A 122 32.93 -14.50 32.97
CA LEU A 122 33.47 -13.40 32.16
C LEU A 122 34.41 -13.86 31.05
N MET A 123 34.34 -13.20 29.89
CA MET A 123 35.39 -13.18 28.85
C MET A 123 35.46 -11.79 28.17
N PRO A 124 36.65 -11.33 27.72
CA PRO A 124 36.83 -10.01 27.11
C PRO A 124 36.48 -9.95 25.62
N SER A 125 36.15 -8.76 25.12
CA SER A 125 35.55 -8.52 23.78
C SER A 125 36.51 -8.60 22.58
N LYS A 126 37.49 -9.51 22.57
CA LYS A 126 38.50 -9.63 21.49
C LYS A 126 38.74 -11.05 20.96
N ALA A 127 37.67 -11.85 20.82
CA ALA A 127 37.69 -13.13 20.11
C ALA A 127 36.29 -13.57 19.62
N CYS A 128 35.67 -12.80 18.71
CA CYS A 128 34.30 -13.10 18.22
C CYS A 128 34.14 -12.97 16.70
N ASN A 129 34.87 -13.80 15.96
CA ASN A 129 34.56 -14.06 14.55
C ASN A 129 33.62 -15.28 14.44
N PHE A 130 32.65 -15.17 13.52
CA PHE A 130 31.80 -16.25 12.99
C PHE A 130 30.61 -16.76 13.85
N SER A 131 29.61 -15.88 14.03
CA SER A 131 28.18 -16.22 13.80
C SER A 131 27.40 -14.92 13.56
N SER A 132 26.72 -14.77 12.42
CA SER A 132 26.26 -13.46 11.93
C SER A 132 25.09 -12.84 12.70
N GLU A 133 24.09 -13.62 13.12
CA GLU A 133 22.83 -13.08 13.64
C GLU A 133 22.94 -12.46 15.05
N SER A 134 23.83 -12.97 15.89
CA SER A 134 23.94 -12.56 17.30
C SER A 134 24.56 -11.18 17.49
N ASN A 135 25.53 -10.79 16.65
CA ASN A 135 26.17 -9.48 16.72
C ASN A 135 25.20 -8.36 16.33
N VAL A 136 24.46 -8.57 15.23
CA VAL A 136 23.48 -7.60 14.70
C VAL A 136 22.44 -7.20 15.74
N ALA A 137 21.95 -8.15 16.56
CA ALA A 137 20.97 -7.85 17.61
C ALA A 137 21.52 -6.94 18.73
N VAL A 138 22.81 -7.07 19.07
CA VAL A 138 23.46 -6.24 20.09
C VAL A 138 23.79 -4.85 19.55
N GLU A 139 24.31 -4.78 18.32
CA GLU A 139 24.63 -3.53 17.63
C GLU A 139 23.37 -2.71 17.35
N ALA A 140 22.30 -3.33 16.85
CA ALA A 140 21.00 -2.68 16.64
C ALA A 140 20.43 -2.09 17.93
N ARG A 141 20.61 -2.76 19.09
CA ARG A 141 20.18 -2.22 20.39
C ARG A 141 20.99 -0.99 20.81
N GLN A 142 22.29 -0.94 20.52
CA GLN A 142 23.11 0.26 20.78
C GLN A 142 22.72 1.44 19.89
N VAL A 143 22.47 1.19 18.60
CA VAL A 143 21.97 2.20 17.66
C VAL A 143 20.60 2.72 18.09
N ALA A 144 19.68 1.83 18.49
CA ALA A 144 18.35 2.22 18.99
C ALA A 144 18.39 3.12 20.24
N MET A 145 19.34 2.89 21.15
CA MET A 145 19.51 3.76 22.33
C MET A 145 19.97 5.17 21.96
N ARG A 146 20.94 5.32 21.04
CA ARG A 146 21.37 6.64 20.53
C ARG A 146 20.25 7.37 19.79
N ILE A 147 19.48 6.64 18.98
CA ILE A 147 18.30 7.17 18.29
C ILE A 147 17.26 7.68 19.30
N PHE A 148 17.04 6.96 20.40
CA PHE A 148 16.13 7.41 21.45
C PHE A 148 16.64 8.68 22.16
N GLU A 149 17.93 8.74 22.46
CA GLU A 149 18.59 9.92 23.04
C GLU A 149 18.43 11.15 22.12
N ASP A 150 18.76 11.01 20.83
CA ASP A 150 18.58 12.03 19.79
C ASP A 150 17.12 12.52 19.71
N TYR A 151 16.14 11.61 19.80
CA TYR A 151 14.71 11.99 19.87
C TYR A 151 14.39 12.77 21.15
N THR A 152 14.86 12.34 22.33
CA THR A 152 14.59 13.04 23.59
C THR A 152 15.18 14.46 23.63
N GLN A 153 16.27 14.72 22.89
CA GLN A 153 16.85 16.07 22.76
C GLN A 153 16.17 16.92 21.66
N SER A 154 15.66 16.31 20.58
CA SER A 154 15.16 17.03 19.40
C SER A 154 13.63 17.14 19.25
N TRP A 155 12.83 16.44 20.05
CA TRP A 155 11.38 16.32 19.82
C TRP A 155 10.63 17.65 19.72
N HIS A 156 11.02 18.67 20.49
CA HIS A 156 10.45 20.03 20.39
C HIS A 156 10.67 20.66 18.99
N TRP A 157 11.87 20.49 18.43
CA TRP A 157 12.22 20.99 17.10
C TRP A 157 11.55 20.20 15.98
N ILE A 158 11.43 18.87 16.14
CA ILE A 158 10.63 18.02 15.25
C ILE A 158 9.18 18.50 15.23
N LEU A 159 8.58 18.70 16.41
CA LEU A 159 7.20 19.18 16.53
C LEU A 159 7.00 20.56 15.88
N LEU A 160 7.94 21.49 16.07
CA LEU A 160 7.93 22.79 15.39
C LEU A 160 8.01 22.65 13.87
N GLY A 161 8.88 21.78 13.36
CA GLY A 161 8.98 21.47 11.92
C GLY A 161 7.68 20.90 11.34
N LEU A 162 6.97 20.06 12.08
CA LEU A 162 5.66 19.53 11.70
C LEU A 162 4.56 20.60 11.72
N VAL A 163 4.58 21.54 12.68
CA VAL A 163 3.67 22.70 12.70
C VAL A 163 3.94 23.63 11.51
N ILE A 164 5.21 23.87 11.16
CA ILE A 164 5.59 24.62 9.95
C ILE A 164 5.09 23.88 8.70
N ALA A 165 5.26 22.57 8.60
CA ALA A 165 4.73 21.78 7.47
C ALA A 165 3.20 21.87 7.34
N MET A 166 2.47 21.88 8.45
CA MET A 166 1.02 22.10 8.48
C MET A 166 0.64 23.50 7.98
N LEU A 167 1.35 24.55 8.42
CA LEU A 167 1.12 25.92 7.97
C LEU A 167 1.44 26.09 6.48
N VAL A 168 2.57 25.55 6.00
CA VAL A 168 2.93 25.54 4.57
C VAL A 168 1.87 24.78 3.76
N SER A 169 1.37 23.64 4.24
CA SER A 169 0.29 22.89 3.57
C SER A 169 -1.01 23.69 3.46
N LEU A 170 -1.39 24.41 4.54
CA LEU A 170 -2.57 25.27 4.53
C LEU A 170 -2.41 26.47 3.59
N ILE A 171 -1.24 27.12 3.61
CA ILE A 171 -0.91 28.24 2.70
C ILE A 171 -0.92 27.78 1.25
N PHE A 172 -0.31 26.64 0.93
CA PHE A 172 -0.29 26.06 -0.41
C PHE A 172 -1.70 25.80 -0.96
N ILE A 173 -2.59 25.28 -0.13
CA ILE A 173 -4.02 25.10 -0.45
C ILE A 173 -4.74 26.44 -0.63
N VAL A 174 -4.47 27.43 0.21
CA VAL A 174 -5.03 28.77 0.05
C VAL A 174 -4.52 29.44 -1.24
N LEU A 175 -3.32 29.13 -1.71
CA LEU A 175 -2.80 29.58 -3.01
C LEU A 175 -3.46 28.87 -4.20
N LEU A 176 -3.81 27.58 -4.09
CA LEU A 176 -4.66 26.89 -5.09
C LEU A 176 -5.97 27.65 -5.33
N ARG A 177 -6.58 28.22 -4.26
CA ARG A 177 -7.84 28.98 -4.36
C ARG A 177 -7.78 30.15 -5.34
N PHE A 178 -6.69 30.92 -5.34
CA PHE A 178 -6.59 32.16 -6.11
C PHE A 178 -6.00 31.97 -7.50
N LEU A 179 -5.09 31.00 -7.67
CA LEU A 179 -4.25 30.89 -8.87
C LEU A 179 -4.16 29.47 -9.44
N ALA A 180 -5.07 28.54 -9.09
CA ALA A 180 -5.09 27.12 -9.48
C ALA A 180 -4.38 26.78 -10.82
N GLY A 181 -4.81 27.39 -11.94
CA GLY A 181 -4.21 27.12 -13.26
C GLY A 181 -2.77 27.58 -13.40
N VAL A 182 -2.45 28.81 -13.01
CA VAL A 182 -1.07 29.35 -13.01
C VAL A 182 -0.18 28.54 -12.06
N MET A 183 -0.73 28.16 -10.91
CA MET A 183 -0.02 27.43 -9.87
C MET A 183 0.31 25.99 -10.28
N VAL A 184 -0.54 25.30 -11.03
CA VAL A 184 -0.20 24.00 -11.64
C VAL A 184 0.99 24.13 -12.61
N TRP A 185 1.06 25.18 -13.42
CA TRP A 185 2.23 25.41 -14.29
C TRP A 185 3.50 25.75 -13.49
N ILE A 186 3.40 26.58 -12.45
CA ILE A 186 4.52 26.87 -11.53
C ILE A 186 5.00 25.58 -10.85
N MET A 187 4.08 24.71 -10.41
CA MET A 187 4.38 23.41 -9.80
C MET A 187 5.16 22.50 -10.74
N ILE A 188 4.73 22.40 -12.00
CA ILE A 188 5.40 21.60 -13.04
C ILE A 188 6.83 22.13 -13.27
N VAL A 189 6.97 23.44 -13.53
CA VAL A 189 8.28 24.07 -13.78
C VAL A 189 9.20 23.96 -12.56
N LEU A 190 8.68 24.14 -11.35
CA LEU A 190 9.50 24.14 -10.13
C LEU A 190 9.99 22.73 -9.75
N VAL A 191 9.24 21.66 -10.04
CA VAL A 191 9.78 20.30 -9.84
C VAL A 191 10.84 19.94 -10.89
N ILE A 192 10.63 20.29 -12.16
CA ILE A 192 11.65 20.19 -13.23
C ILE A 192 12.95 20.92 -12.80
N LEU A 193 12.83 22.14 -12.29
CA LEU A 193 13.99 22.92 -11.80
C LEU A 193 14.66 22.29 -10.56
N VAL A 194 13.90 21.72 -9.61
CA VAL A 194 14.44 21.07 -8.41
C VAL A 194 15.16 19.76 -8.76
N ILE A 195 14.61 18.94 -9.66
CA ILE A 195 15.25 17.70 -10.10
C ILE A 195 16.48 18.02 -10.96
N GLY A 196 16.38 18.99 -11.89
CA GLY A 196 17.52 19.49 -12.67
C GLY A 196 18.65 20.05 -11.79
N TYR A 197 18.32 20.79 -10.72
CA TYR A 197 19.30 21.21 -9.72
C TYR A 197 19.91 20.02 -8.96
N GLY A 198 19.10 19.00 -8.63
CA GLY A 198 19.59 17.76 -8.03
C GLY A 198 20.59 17.00 -8.92
N ILE A 199 20.31 16.90 -10.23
CA ILE A 199 21.22 16.33 -11.22
C ILE A 199 22.52 17.14 -11.28
N PHE A 200 22.43 18.47 -11.34
CA PHE A 200 23.60 19.36 -11.33
C PHE A 200 24.43 19.22 -10.04
N HIS A 201 23.80 19.15 -8.87
CA HIS A 201 24.51 18.93 -7.60
C HIS A 201 25.19 17.55 -7.56
N CYS A 202 24.53 16.50 -8.04
CA CYS A 202 25.14 15.17 -8.11
C CYS A 202 26.33 15.14 -9.07
N TYR A 203 26.26 15.85 -10.20
CA TYR A 203 27.37 16.02 -11.14
C TYR A 203 28.55 16.80 -10.51
N MET A 204 28.26 17.91 -9.82
CA MET A 204 29.28 18.70 -9.13
C MET A 204 30.03 17.89 -8.06
N GLU A 205 29.31 17.13 -7.22
CA GLU A 205 29.95 16.34 -6.17
C GLU A 205 30.70 15.13 -6.75
N PHE A 206 30.14 14.46 -7.77
CA PHE A 206 30.84 13.44 -8.57
C PHE A 206 32.15 13.96 -9.18
N ALA A 207 32.16 15.20 -9.66
CA ALA A 207 33.36 15.86 -10.19
C ALA A 207 34.35 16.26 -9.09
N SER A 208 33.88 16.67 -7.91
CA SER A 208 34.73 17.01 -6.76
C SER A 208 35.50 15.80 -6.23
N LEU A 209 34.85 14.63 -6.15
CA LEU A 209 35.41 13.36 -5.70
C LEU A 209 36.34 12.70 -6.75
N LYS A 210 36.64 13.37 -7.86
CA LYS A 210 37.47 12.85 -8.95
C LYS A 210 38.96 13.08 -8.70
N GLY A 211 39.51 12.31 -7.75
CA GLY A 211 40.93 12.33 -7.40
C GLY A 211 41.22 12.11 -5.92
N GLU A 212 40.18 12.15 -5.07
CA GLU A 212 40.30 11.89 -3.63
C GLU A 212 40.63 10.41 -3.35
N PRO A 213 41.72 10.10 -2.62
CA PRO A 213 42.15 8.73 -2.36
C PRO A 213 41.15 8.00 -1.45
N GLY A 214 40.40 7.07 -2.05
CA GLY A 214 39.37 6.29 -1.37
C GLY A 214 37.96 6.51 -1.93
N ALA A 215 37.71 7.57 -2.70
CA ALA A 215 36.39 7.83 -3.31
C ALA A 215 36.05 6.88 -4.48
N ASP A 216 37.03 6.15 -5.00
CA ASP A 216 36.93 5.23 -6.15
C ASP A 216 36.53 3.77 -5.79
N VAL A 217 36.24 3.47 -4.51
CA VAL A 217 35.87 2.11 -4.08
C VAL A 217 34.47 1.68 -4.57
N THR A 218 34.33 0.42 -4.97
CA THR A 218 33.05 -0.14 -5.44
C THR A 218 32.13 -0.49 -4.27
N ILE A 219 30.82 -0.20 -4.39
CA ILE A 219 29.82 -0.49 -3.35
C ILE A 219 29.79 -1.97 -2.91
N ARG A 220 30.23 -2.90 -3.78
CA ARG A 220 30.32 -4.34 -3.47
C ARG A 220 31.41 -4.70 -2.46
N ASP A 221 32.46 -3.89 -2.34
CA ASP A 221 33.67 -4.23 -1.58
C ASP A 221 33.60 -3.77 -0.10
N LEU A 222 32.71 -2.83 0.23
CA LEU A 222 32.49 -2.35 1.60
C LEU A 222 31.66 -3.30 2.48
N GLY A 223 30.93 -4.24 1.86
CA GLY A 223 29.86 -4.98 2.53
C GLY A 223 28.66 -4.09 2.89
N LEU A 224 27.83 -4.58 3.82
CA LEU A 224 26.64 -3.88 4.29
C LEU A 224 26.95 -3.17 5.60
N GLN A 225 27.56 -1.98 5.51
CA GLN A 225 27.79 -1.10 6.66
C GLN A 225 26.53 -0.30 6.95
N THR A 226 26.29 0.01 8.24
CA THR A 226 25.10 0.75 8.69
C THR A 226 25.28 2.28 8.67
N ASP A 227 26.47 2.76 8.30
CA ASP A 227 26.77 4.20 8.25
C ASP A 227 26.60 4.77 6.83
N PHE A 228 25.50 5.49 6.63
CA PHE A 228 25.18 6.14 5.36
C PHE A 228 26.19 7.23 4.94
N SER A 229 26.98 7.79 5.87
CA SER A 229 27.98 8.81 5.53
C SER A 229 29.11 8.26 4.66
N VAL A 230 29.49 6.99 4.86
CA VAL A 230 30.51 6.31 4.05
C VAL A 230 30.05 6.21 2.59
N TYR A 231 28.79 5.83 2.35
CA TYR A 231 28.25 5.72 1.00
C TYR A 231 28.18 7.07 0.27
N LEU A 232 28.04 8.20 0.99
CA LEU A 232 28.06 9.55 0.42
C LEU A 232 29.47 10.05 0.06
N GLN A 233 30.54 9.40 0.54
CA GLN A 233 31.93 9.71 0.16
C GLN A 233 32.37 8.98 -1.13
N ILE A 234 31.57 8.01 -1.60
CA ILE A 234 31.88 7.18 -2.78
C ILE A 234 31.41 7.88 -4.05
N ARG A 235 32.33 8.08 -5.02
CA ARG A 235 32.01 8.72 -6.31
C ARG A 235 30.96 7.94 -7.11
N GLN A 236 30.95 6.61 -7.00
CA GLN A 236 29.95 5.74 -7.65
C GLN A 236 28.51 6.03 -7.18
N THR A 237 28.30 6.41 -5.91
CA THR A 237 26.98 6.71 -5.36
C THR A 237 26.36 7.94 -6.01
N TRP A 238 27.14 9.02 -6.16
CA TRP A 238 26.69 10.25 -6.82
C TRP A 238 26.37 10.05 -8.30
N LEU A 239 27.13 9.19 -9.00
CA LEU A 239 26.82 8.79 -10.37
C LEU A 239 25.50 7.99 -10.45
N ALA A 240 25.25 7.09 -9.49
CA ALA A 240 23.99 6.34 -9.42
C ALA A 240 22.79 7.28 -9.16
N PHE A 241 22.90 8.22 -8.23
CA PHE A 241 21.86 9.22 -7.98
C PHE A 241 21.62 10.12 -9.20
N MET A 242 22.67 10.58 -9.87
CA MET A 242 22.56 11.37 -11.10
C MET A 242 21.78 10.63 -12.20
N ILE A 243 22.07 9.33 -12.43
CA ILE A 243 21.36 8.50 -13.41
C ILE A 243 19.89 8.30 -13.02
N ILE A 244 19.61 7.99 -11.75
CA ILE A 244 18.25 7.79 -11.25
C ILE A 244 17.42 9.07 -11.41
N LEU A 245 17.96 10.23 -11.03
CA LEU A 245 17.28 11.52 -11.19
C LEU A 245 17.03 11.87 -12.66
N ALA A 246 17.99 11.60 -13.56
CA ALA A 246 17.83 11.84 -15.00
C ALA A 246 16.73 10.96 -15.63
N ILE A 247 16.62 9.69 -15.21
CA ILE A 247 15.54 8.79 -15.66
C ILE A 247 14.18 9.27 -15.14
N VAL A 248 14.10 9.67 -13.86
CA VAL A 248 12.87 10.21 -13.27
C VAL A 248 12.42 11.50 -13.97
N GLU A 249 13.35 12.41 -14.26
CA GLU A 249 13.08 13.67 -14.97
C GLU A 249 12.57 13.41 -16.40
N PHE A 250 13.21 12.50 -17.13
CA PHE A 250 12.77 12.10 -18.48
C PHE A 250 11.35 11.53 -18.47
N ILE A 251 11.03 10.65 -17.51
CA ILE A 251 9.68 10.08 -17.35
C ILE A 251 8.65 11.17 -17.01
N ILE A 252 9.00 12.14 -16.14
CA ILE A 252 8.11 13.26 -15.81
C ILE A 252 7.84 14.13 -17.04
N ILE A 253 8.86 14.51 -17.81
CA ILE A 253 8.71 15.30 -19.04
C ILE A 253 7.86 14.56 -20.07
N LEU A 254 8.11 13.26 -20.26
CA LEU A 254 7.36 12.40 -21.19
C LEU A 254 5.87 12.33 -20.80
N LEU A 255 5.55 12.09 -19.53
CA LEU A 255 4.18 12.09 -19.02
C LEU A 255 3.49 13.46 -19.23
N LEU A 256 4.18 14.57 -19.00
CA LEU A 256 3.63 15.92 -19.19
C LEU A 256 3.32 16.23 -20.66
N ILE A 257 4.14 15.73 -21.60
CA ILE A 257 3.91 15.89 -23.04
C ILE A 257 2.69 15.09 -23.49
N PHE A 258 2.64 13.78 -23.21
CA PHE A 258 1.52 12.92 -23.64
C PHE A 258 0.20 13.33 -22.98
N LEU A 259 0.21 13.68 -21.69
CA LEU A 259 -1.00 14.01 -20.93
C LEU A 259 -1.45 15.48 -21.13
N ARG A 260 -0.82 16.26 -22.02
CA ARG A 260 -1.09 17.71 -22.20
C ARG A 260 -2.57 18.08 -22.35
N LYS A 261 -3.34 17.35 -23.18
CA LYS A 261 -4.82 17.55 -23.32
C LYS A 261 -5.52 17.32 -21.98
N ARG A 262 -5.17 16.24 -21.29
CA ARG A 262 -5.80 15.76 -20.04
C ARG A 262 -5.46 16.65 -18.84
N ILE A 263 -4.25 17.22 -18.80
CA ILE A 263 -3.82 18.19 -17.79
C ILE A 263 -4.67 19.47 -17.82
N LEU A 264 -5.04 19.97 -19.01
CA LEU A 264 -5.93 21.14 -19.12
C LEU A 264 -7.32 20.88 -18.51
N ILE A 265 -7.86 19.68 -18.69
CA ILE A 265 -9.15 19.25 -18.10
C ILE A 265 -9.01 19.08 -16.58
N ALA A 266 -7.93 18.47 -16.11
CA ALA A 266 -7.64 18.34 -14.68
C ALA A 266 -7.50 19.73 -14.01
N ILE A 267 -6.86 20.71 -14.67
CA ILE A 267 -6.80 22.10 -14.21
C ILE A 267 -8.21 22.71 -14.07
N ALA A 268 -9.14 22.43 -14.98
CA ALA A 268 -10.52 22.91 -14.89
C ALA A 268 -11.26 22.32 -13.67
N LEU A 269 -11.11 21.03 -13.40
CA LEU A 269 -11.67 20.39 -12.20
C LEU A 269 -10.99 20.85 -10.91
N ILE A 270 -9.68 21.09 -10.91
CA ILE A 270 -8.95 21.65 -9.76
C ILE A 270 -9.39 23.11 -9.49
N LYS A 271 -9.72 23.91 -10.51
CA LYS A 271 -10.36 25.23 -10.34
C LYS A 271 -11.72 25.10 -9.64
N GLU A 272 -12.62 24.24 -10.12
CA GLU A 272 -13.95 24.08 -9.51
C GLU A 272 -13.91 23.44 -8.11
N ALA A 273 -13.00 22.49 -7.88
CA ALA A 273 -12.72 21.99 -6.53
C ALA A 273 -12.18 23.09 -5.60
N SER A 274 -11.32 23.98 -6.12
CA SER A 274 -10.83 25.14 -5.37
C SER A 274 -11.94 26.16 -5.05
N ARG A 275 -12.95 26.31 -5.92
CA ARG A 275 -14.17 27.09 -5.64
C ARG A 275 -15.02 26.41 -4.56
N ALA A 276 -15.27 25.10 -4.68
CA ALA A 276 -16.03 24.31 -3.72
C ALA A 276 -15.42 24.33 -2.30
N VAL A 277 -14.11 24.04 -2.19
CA VAL A 277 -13.33 24.21 -0.96
C VAL A 277 -13.36 25.67 -0.49
N GLY A 278 -13.27 26.64 -1.41
CA GLY A 278 -13.37 28.07 -1.16
C GLY A 278 -14.67 28.52 -0.48
N HIS A 279 -15.79 27.85 -0.76
CA HIS A 279 -17.06 28.04 -0.05
C HIS A 279 -17.18 27.19 1.22
N VAL A 280 -16.56 26.00 1.26
CA VAL A 280 -16.60 25.04 2.38
C VAL A 280 -15.28 25.06 3.16
N MET A 281 -14.82 26.24 3.59
CA MET A 281 -13.51 26.44 4.23
C MET A 281 -13.27 25.55 5.47
N SER A 282 -14.33 25.19 6.19
CA SER A 282 -14.27 24.26 7.33
C SER A 282 -13.72 22.86 6.97
N SER A 283 -13.78 22.46 5.69
CA SER A 283 -13.21 21.20 5.21
C SER A 283 -11.69 21.11 5.40
N LEU A 284 -10.98 22.24 5.39
CA LEU A 284 -9.53 22.29 5.52
C LEU A 284 -9.03 21.94 6.93
N PHE A 285 -9.88 22.07 7.95
CA PHE A 285 -9.56 21.64 9.31
C PHE A 285 -9.95 20.16 9.56
N TYR A 286 -10.71 19.54 8.67
CA TYR A 286 -11.16 18.16 8.82
C TYR A 286 -10.01 17.13 8.90
N PRO A 287 -8.89 17.25 8.15
CA PRO A 287 -7.74 16.37 8.32
C PRO A 287 -7.21 16.31 9.75
N LEU A 288 -7.28 17.41 10.52
CA LEU A 288 -6.83 17.44 11.91
C LEU A 288 -7.68 16.52 12.80
N LEU A 289 -8.99 16.47 12.56
CA LEU A 289 -9.89 15.52 13.22
C LEU A 289 -9.57 14.07 12.81
N THR A 290 -9.36 13.82 11.51
CA THR A 290 -8.95 12.49 11.02
C THR A 290 -7.63 12.04 11.66
N PHE A 291 -6.62 12.91 11.70
CA PHE A 291 -5.32 12.61 12.32
C PHE A 291 -5.44 12.39 13.82
N ALA A 292 -6.22 13.19 14.56
CA ALA A 292 -6.44 12.98 15.98
C ALA A 292 -7.10 11.62 16.27
N LEU A 293 -8.13 11.25 15.50
CA LEU A 293 -8.82 9.96 15.62
C LEU A 293 -7.90 8.79 15.25
N LEU A 294 -7.12 8.89 14.16
CA LEU A 294 -6.13 7.87 13.79
C LEU A 294 -5.01 7.75 14.82
N ALA A 295 -4.52 8.86 15.39
CA ALA A 295 -3.51 8.84 16.44
C ALA A 295 -4.01 8.14 17.72
N VAL A 296 -5.27 8.35 18.11
CA VAL A 296 -5.90 7.60 19.21
C VAL A 296 -5.97 6.10 18.90
N VAL A 297 -6.36 5.71 17.68
CA VAL A 297 -6.40 4.29 17.27
C VAL A 297 -5.00 3.65 17.25
N ILE A 298 -3.99 4.36 16.73
CA ILE A 298 -2.59 3.90 16.70
C ILE A 298 -2.03 3.77 18.13
N ALA A 299 -2.23 4.78 18.98
CA ALA A 299 -1.74 4.76 20.36
C ALA A 299 -2.39 3.63 21.18
N TYR A 300 -3.71 3.46 21.07
CA TYR A 300 -4.43 2.38 21.77
C TYR A 300 -3.93 1.00 21.33
N TRP A 301 -3.77 0.78 20.02
CA TRP A 301 -3.22 -0.46 19.47
C TRP A 301 -1.78 -0.73 19.94
N ALA A 302 -0.91 0.28 19.87
CA ALA A 302 0.51 0.15 20.21
C ALA A 302 0.73 -0.15 21.70
N VAL A 303 0.02 0.57 22.59
CA VAL A 303 0.06 0.29 24.03
C VAL A 303 -0.48 -1.10 24.31
N THR A 304 -1.63 -1.48 23.75
CA THR A 304 -2.21 -2.82 23.93
C THR A 304 -1.30 -3.93 23.40
N ALA A 305 -0.63 -3.73 22.27
CA ALA A 305 0.34 -4.69 21.71
C ALA A 305 1.54 -4.92 22.62
N VAL A 306 2.09 -3.85 23.21
CA VAL A 306 3.23 -3.89 24.16
C VAL A 306 2.85 -4.57 25.47
N PHE A 307 1.67 -4.28 26.02
CA PHE A 307 1.21 -4.94 27.24
C PHE A 307 0.84 -6.42 27.00
N LEU A 308 0.23 -6.76 25.87
CA LEU A 308 -0.02 -8.16 25.48
C LEU A 308 1.29 -8.95 25.23
N SER A 309 2.34 -8.34 24.66
CA SER A 309 3.62 -9.04 24.41
C SER A 309 4.45 -9.25 25.68
N THR A 310 4.29 -8.37 26.67
CA THR A 310 4.96 -8.44 27.98
C THR A 310 4.14 -9.19 29.06
N SER A 311 2.95 -9.66 28.72
CA SER A 311 2.04 -10.36 29.65
C SER A 311 2.52 -11.73 30.11
N ASN A 312 3.52 -12.35 29.46
CA ASN A 312 4.02 -13.67 29.88
C ASN A 312 4.74 -13.62 31.25
N GLU A 313 4.39 -14.57 32.12
CA GLU A 313 5.07 -14.86 33.38
C GLU A 313 6.24 -15.85 33.17
N GLN A 314 6.99 -16.16 34.23
CA GLN A 314 8.08 -17.14 34.21
C GLN A 314 7.64 -18.48 34.82
N VAL A 315 7.65 -19.55 34.02
CA VAL A 315 7.25 -20.90 34.44
C VAL A 315 8.50 -21.70 34.83
N TYR A 316 8.52 -22.23 36.05
CA TYR A 316 9.54 -23.17 36.52
C TYR A 316 8.99 -24.58 36.54
N LYS A 317 9.84 -25.56 36.22
CA LYS A 317 9.50 -26.98 36.28
C LYS A 317 10.54 -27.77 37.05
N VAL A 318 10.10 -28.90 37.60
CA VAL A 318 10.98 -29.86 38.28
C VAL A 318 11.75 -30.65 37.23
N PHE A 319 13.07 -30.53 37.24
CA PHE A 319 13.99 -31.34 36.44
C PHE A 319 14.79 -32.23 37.38
N ASN A 320 14.96 -33.50 37.01
CA ASN A 320 15.78 -34.45 37.74
C ASN A 320 16.38 -35.48 36.76
N ASN A 321 17.10 -36.48 37.25
CA ASN A 321 17.82 -37.44 36.40
C ASN A 321 17.51 -38.91 36.71
N SER A 322 16.95 -39.21 37.89
CA SER A 322 16.24 -40.45 38.18
C SER A 322 14.80 -40.39 37.64
N GLU A 323 14.06 -41.51 37.62
CA GLU A 323 12.60 -41.41 37.49
C GLU A 323 11.99 -40.90 38.80
N CYS A 324 11.06 -39.95 38.70
CA CYS A 324 10.45 -39.25 39.82
C CYS A 324 8.99 -38.88 39.46
N GLU A 325 8.07 -39.05 40.39
CA GLU A 325 6.63 -38.81 40.20
C GLU A 325 6.31 -37.36 39.79
N TYR A 326 7.03 -36.39 40.38
CA TYR A 326 6.87 -34.95 40.12
C TYR A 326 7.65 -34.44 38.89
N SER A 327 8.25 -35.32 38.07
CA SER A 327 9.13 -34.88 36.99
C SER A 327 8.36 -34.07 35.93
N ARG A 328 8.88 -32.89 35.56
CA ARG A 328 8.25 -31.89 34.68
C ARG A 328 7.00 -31.20 35.23
N GLU A 329 6.59 -31.44 36.48
CA GLU A 329 5.55 -30.64 37.13
C GLU A 329 6.00 -29.19 37.37
N THR A 330 5.04 -28.29 37.55
CA THR A 330 5.29 -26.84 37.74
C THR A 330 5.57 -26.54 39.21
N CYS A 331 6.59 -25.71 39.49
CA CYS A 331 7.10 -25.46 40.84
C CYS A 331 7.37 -23.97 41.11
N ASP A 332 7.53 -23.60 42.39
CA ASP A 332 8.02 -22.28 42.80
C ASP A 332 9.43 -22.41 43.40
N PRO A 333 10.48 -21.79 42.82
CA PRO A 333 11.86 -21.92 43.30
C PRO A 333 12.11 -21.31 44.68
N LYS A 334 11.15 -20.57 45.26
CA LYS A 334 11.24 -20.07 46.65
C LYS A 334 10.79 -21.09 47.68
N THR A 335 9.81 -21.93 47.35
CA THR A 335 9.20 -22.91 48.27
C THR A 335 9.60 -24.35 47.97
N PHE A 336 10.19 -24.63 46.80
CA PHE A 336 10.57 -25.96 46.36
C PHE A 336 11.43 -26.74 47.37
N ASN A 337 12.43 -26.12 48.01
CA ASN A 337 13.31 -26.78 48.98
C ASN A 337 12.59 -27.28 50.26
N THR A 338 11.33 -26.90 50.46
CA THR A 338 10.46 -27.32 51.57
C THR A 338 9.26 -28.13 51.10
N SER A 339 9.26 -28.59 49.83
CA SER A 339 8.16 -29.33 49.22
C SER A 339 8.31 -30.86 49.36
N ASN A 340 7.21 -31.59 49.20
CA ASN A 340 7.26 -33.05 49.12
C ASN A 340 8.09 -33.53 47.91
N ALA A 341 8.11 -32.77 46.80
CA ALA A 341 8.89 -33.11 45.62
C ALA A 341 10.40 -33.14 45.91
N SER A 342 10.94 -32.14 46.61
CA SER A 342 12.36 -32.14 47.01
C SER A 342 12.67 -33.16 48.12
N ALA A 343 11.67 -33.54 48.93
CA ALA A 343 11.83 -34.54 49.99
C ALA A 343 11.79 -35.98 49.47
N GLN A 344 11.03 -36.24 48.40
CA GLN A 344 10.90 -37.58 47.79
C GLN A 344 11.89 -37.79 46.63
N CYS A 345 12.28 -36.74 45.91
CA CYS A 345 13.25 -36.80 44.81
C CYS A 345 14.48 -35.91 45.11
N PRO A 346 15.50 -36.43 45.83
CA PRO A 346 16.65 -35.63 46.29
C PRO A 346 17.65 -35.24 45.17
N ASP A 347 17.40 -35.66 43.92
CA ASP A 347 18.16 -35.25 42.74
C ASP A 347 17.40 -34.25 41.85
N ALA A 348 16.26 -33.73 42.34
CA ALA A 348 15.39 -32.82 41.61
C ALA A 348 15.68 -31.34 41.92
N GLU A 349 15.64 -30.51 40.88
CA GLU A 349 15.83 -29.06 40.94
C GLU A 349 14.65 -28.34 40.27
N CYS A 350 14.16 -27.26 40.89
CA CYS A 350 13.15 -26.38 40.29
C CYS A 350 13.84 -25.33 39.41
N LEU A 351 13.85 -25.55 38.09
CA LEU A 351 14.55 -24.71 37.11
C LEU A 351 13.58 -23.98 36.20
N PHE A 352 14.00 -22.82 35.68
CA PHE A 352 13.21 -22.07 34.70
C PHE A 352 13.04 -22.88 33.41
N ALA A 353 11.81 -23.05 32.96
CA ALA A 353 11.48 -23.80 31.75
C ALA A 353 11.26 -22.86 30.55
N PHE A 354 10.32 -21.92 30.65
CA PHE A 354 9.99 -20.96 29.60
C PHE A 354 9.15 -19.78 30.14
N TYR A 355 9.03 -18.72 29.34
CA TYR A 355 8.07 -17.63 29.60
C TYR A 355 6.69 -18.00 29.04
N GLY A 356 5.66 -17.92 29.88
CA GLY A 356 4.28 -18.32 29.61
C GLY A 356 3.47 -18.34 30.91
N GLY A 357 2.31 -18.99 30.92
CA GLY A 357 1.51 -19.14 32.14
C GLY A 357 0.34 -20.10 31.96
N GLU A 358 -0.15 -20.68 33.05
CA GLU A 358 -1.16 -21.74 33.04
C GLU A 358 -2.61 -21.21 33.02
N SER A 359 -2.79 -19.91 33.29
CA SER A 359 -4.09 -19.25 33.25
C SER A 359 -4.77 -19.30 31.88
N ILE A 360 -6.11 -19.23 31.86
CA ILE A 360 -6.91 -19.11 30.63
C ILE A 360 -6.45 -17.91 29.77
N TYR A 361 -6.13 -16.77 30.40
CA TYR A 361 -5.63 -15.57 29.71
C TYR A 361 -4.36 -15.85 28.90
N HIS A 362 -3.35 -16.45 29.52
CA HIS A 362 -2.08 -16.82 28.88
C HIS A 362 -2.29 -17.75 27.67
N LYS A 363 -3.20 -18.73 27.77
CA LYS A 363 -3.54 -19.64 26.65
C LYS A 363 -4.12 -18.91 25.43
N TYR A 364 -4.77 -17.77 25.61
CA TYR A 364 -5.40 -16.99 24.53
C TYR A 364 -4.61 -15.72 24.11
N LEU A 365 -3.40 -15.48 24.64
CA LEU A 365 -2.59 -14.30 24.29
C LEU A 365 -2.37 -14.11 22.78
N ILE A 366 -2.13 -15.20 22.04
CA ILE A 366 -1.96 -15.16 20.58
C ILE A 366 -3.26 -14.70 19.89
N LEU A 367 -4.42 -15.18 20.35
CA LEU A 367 -5.72 -14.76 19.83
C LEU A 367 -5.99 -13.27 20.14
N PHE A 368 -5.64 -12.80 21.34
CA PHE A 368 -5.76 -11.38 21.70
C PHE A 368 -4.84 -10.48 20.86
N GLN A 369 -3.64 -10.93 20.49
CA GLN A 369 -2.76 -10.18 19.57
C GLN A 369 -3.34 -10.11 18.14
N PHE A 370 -3.88 -11.21 17.59
CA PHE A 370 -4.58 -11.18 16.30
C PHE A 370 -5.81 -10.28 16.34
N TYR A 371 -6.59 -10.33 17.43
CA TYR A 371 -7.76 -9.47 17.64
C TYR A 371 -7.38 -7.99 17.71
N ASN A 372 -6.31 -7.65 18.43
CA ASN A 372 -5.75 -6.29 18.51
C ASN A 372 -5.35 -5.74 17.13
N VAL A 373 -4.65 -6.55 16.31
CA VAL A 373 -4.27 -6.17 14.94
C VAL A 373 -5.50 -6.01 14.02
N PHE A 374 -6.47 -6.92 14.10
CA PHE A 374 -7.70 -6.84 13.29
C PHE A 374 -8.55 -5.61 13.65
N LEU A 375 -8.76 -5.34 14.94
CA LEU A 375 -9.50 -4.16 15.42
C LEU A 375 -8.79 -2.85 15.05
N PHE A 376 -7.45 -2.81 15.08
CA PHE A 376 -6.68 -1.68 14.57
C PHE A 376 -7.01 -1.37 13.10
N PHE A 377 -6.95 -2.36 12.21
CA PHE A 377 -7.31 -2.17 10.80
C PHE A 377 -8.77 -1.76 10.63
N TRP A 378 -9.71 -2.37 11.37
CA TRP A 378 -11.13 -2.01 11.27
C TRP A 378 -11.38 -0.57 11.72
N CYS A 379 -10.83 -0.16 12.86
CA CYS A 379 -10.97 1.21 13.39
C CYS A 379 -10.31 2.25 12.48
N ALA A 380 -9.11 2.00 11.96
CA ALA A 380 -8.42 2.93 11.06
C ALA A 380 -9.18 3.12 9.73
N ASN A 381 -9.72 2.03 9.16
CA ASN A 381 -10.58 2.11 7.98
C ASN A 381 -11.93 2.78 8.28
N PHE A 382 -12.51 2.60 9.48
CA PHE A 382 -13.75 3.28 9.89
C PHE A 382 -13.56 4.79 10.00
N VAL A 383 -12.48 5.25 10.65
CA VAL A 383 -12.13 6.68 10.75
C VAL A 383 -11.90 7.28 9.35
N THR A 384 -11.26 6.53 8.44
CA THR A 384 -11.07 6.94 7.05
C THR A 384 -12.41 7.06 6.31
N ALA A 385 -13.27 6.05 6.40
CA ALA A 385 -14.62 6.05 5.82
C ALA A 385 -15.49 7.21 6.34
N LEU A 386 -15.39 7.53 7.64
CA LEU A 386 -16.06 8.66 8.25
C LEU A 386 -15.64 10.00 7.64
N GLY A 387 -14.35 10.16 7.34
CA GLY A 387 -13.86 11.31 6.58
C GLY A 387 -14.40 11.38 5.15
N GLN A 388 -14.39 10.26 4.43
CA GLN A 388 -14.84 10.20 3.04
C GLN A 388 -16.34 10.52 2.91
N VAL A 389 -17.21 9.94 3.76
CA VAL A 389 -18.66 10.25 3.78
C VAL A 389 -18.93 11.69 4.25
N THR A 390 -18.20 12.18 5.25
CA THR A 390 -18.40 13.55 5.77
C THR A 390 -18.04 14.60 4.71
N LEU A 391 -16.85 14.49 4.10
CA LEU A 391 -16.37 15.43 3.08
C LEU A 391 -17.26 15.41 1.84
N SER A 392 -17.57 14.22 1.30
CA SER A 392 -18.44 14.09 0.12
C SER A 392 -19.85 14.63 0.36
N GLY A 393 -20.45 14.38 1.52
CA GLY A 393 -21.76 14.95 1.84
C GLY A 393 -21.76 16.48 1.99
N ALA A 394 -20.62 17.10 2.30
CA ALA A 394 -20.47 18.55 2.31
C ALA A 394 -20.23 19.11 0.90
N PHE A 395 -19.37 18.50 0.09
CA PHE A 395 -19.11 18.95 -1.29
C PHE A 395 -20.29 18.69 -2.23
N ALA A 396 -21.06 17.61 -2.04
CA ALA A 396 -22.33 17.41 -2.72
C ALA A 396 -23.37 18.47 -2.33
N SER A 397 -23.38 18.93 -1.06
CA SER A 397 -24.24 20.05 -0.63
C SER A 397 -23.82 21.38 -1.29
N TYR A 398 -22.56 21.54 -1.71
CA TYR A 398 -22.13 22.66 -2.56
C TYR A 398 -22.53 22.45 -4.03
N TYR A 399 -22.30 21.27 -4.61
CA TYR A 399 -22.53 21.02 -6.04
C TYR A 399 -23.97 21.35 -6.44
N TRP A 400 -24.94 20.71 -5.76
CA TRP A 400 -26.37 20.80 -6.05
C TRP A 400 -27.04 22.09 -5.54
N ALA A 401 -26.27 23.09 -5.10
CA ALA A 401 -26.79 24.41 -4.75
C ALA A 401 -26.84 25.33 -5.99
N PHE A 402 -28.06 25.66 -6.47
CA PHE A 402 -28.24 26.61 -7.58
C PHE A 402 -27.74 28.03 -7.23
N LYS A 403 -28.06 28.54 -6.02
CA LYS A 403 -27.50 29.80 -5.52
C LYS A 403 -26.39 29.53 -4.52
N LYS A 404 -25.16 29.88 -4.92
CA LYS A 404 -23.95 29.79 -4.10
C LYS A 404 -23.60 31.24 -3.66
N PRO A 405 -23.55 31.58 -2.35
CA PRO A 405 -23.58 30.68 -1.20
C PRO A 405 -24.96 30.38 -0.61
N ASP A 406 -26.02 31.13 -0.94
CA ASP A 406 -27.28 31.20 -0.17
C ASP A 406 -27.97 29.85 0.11
N HIS A 407 -27.85 28.86 -0.79
CA HIS A 407 -28.48 27.54 -0.64
C HIS A 407 -27.54 26.49 0.00
N ILE A 408 -26.32 26.87 0.41
CA ILE A 408 -25.38 25.99 1.11
C ILE A 408 -25.69 25.99 2.61
N PRO A 409 -25.78 24.83 3.30
CA PRO A 409 -25.94 24.79 4.75
C PRO A 409 -24.79 25.50 5.47
N ALA A 410 -25.10 26.36 6.46
CA ALA A 410 -24.10 27.19 7.15
C ALA A 410 -22.94 26.42 7.82
N TYR A 411 -23.19 25.17 8.24
CA TYR A 411 -22.18 24.29 8.84
C TYR A 411 -22.16 22.92 8.12
N PRO A 412 -21.73 22.87 6.85
CA PRO A 412 -22.00 21.73 5.98
C PRO A 412 -21.20 20.50 6.40
N ILE A 413 -19.97 20.68 6.91
CA ILE A 413 -19.13 19.61 7.46
C ILE A 413 -19.77 18.99 8.72
N PHE A 414 -20.18 19.80 9.70
CA PHE A 414 -20.80 19.30 10.93
C PHE A 414 -22.17 18.65 10.67
N ALA A 415 -22.98 19.22 9.77
CA ALA A 415 -24.23 18.60 9.34
C ALA A 415 -23.99 17.26 8.63
N SER A 416 -22.96 17.16 7.78
CA SER A 416 -22.59 15.93 7.10
C SER A 416 -22.06 14.86 8.07
N LEU A 417 -21.18 15.24 9.00
CA LEU A 417 -20.64 14.37 10.06
C LEU A 417 -21.76 13.83 10.96
N GLY A 418 -22.71 14.70 11.35
CA GLY A 418 -23.89 14.32 12.12
C GLY A 418 -24.77 13.30 11.39
N ARG A 419 -25.00 13.46 10.08
CA ARG A 419 -25.71 12.47 9.26
C ARG A 419 -24.94 11.15 9.16
N ALA A 420 -23.63 11.21 8.92
CA ALA A 420 -22.77 10.03 8.79
C ALA A 420 -22.78 9.17 10.07
N LEU A 421 -22.59 9.79 11.24
CA LEU A 421 -22.60 9.10 12.53
C LEU A 421 -24.00 8.62 12.93
N ARG A 422 -25.04 9.46 12.78
CA ARG A 422 -26.40 9.13 13.26
C ARG A 422 -27.10 8.06 12.41
N TYR A 423 -26.93 8.11 11.09
CA TYR A 423 -27.69 7.25 10.18
C TYR A 423 -26.84 6.19 9.48
N HIS A 424 -25.56 6.45 9.21
CA HIS A 424 -24.77 5.59 8.31
C HIS A 424 -23.61 4.84 8.95
N ALA A 425 -23.40 4.96 10.27
CA ALA A 425 -22.31 4.29 10.98
C ALA A 425 -22.24 2.78 10.71
N GLY A 426 -23.39 2.10 10.50
CA GLY A 426 -23.42 0.70 10.07
C GLY A 426 -22.83 0.46 8.68
N SER A 427 -23.12 1.31 7.71
CA SER A 427 -22.58 1.24 6.34
C SER A 427 -21.09 1.55 6.30
N LEU A 428 -20.64 2.51 7.12
CA LEU A 428 -19.21 2.81 7.32
C LEU A 428 -18.50 1.62 7.98
N ALA A 429 -19.10 1.01 9.01
CA ALA A 429 -18.57 -0.18 9.69
C ALA A 429 -18.49 -1.39 8.74
N PHE A 430 -19.47 -1.59 7.85
CA PHE A 430 -19.46 -2.69 6.88
C PHE A 430 -18.40 -2.51 5.78
N GLY A 431 -18.32 -1.32 5.15
CA GLY A 431 -17.30 -1.06 4.13
C GLY A 431 -15.86 -1.12 4.69
N SER A 432 -15.66 -0.64 5.93
CA SER A 432 -14.38 -0.75 6.63
C SER A 432 -14.06 -2.18 7.10
N LEU A 433 -15.07 -3.00 7.44
CA LEU A 433 -14.90 -4.42 7.77
C LEU A 433 -14.34 -5.20 6.58
N ILE A 434 -14.96 -5.08 5.39
CA ILE A 434 -14.51 -5.77 4.16
C ILE A 434 -13.04 -5.43 3.88
N LEU A 435 -12.68 -4.15 3.96
CA LEU A 435 -11.30 -3.71 3.72
C LEU A 435 -10.31 -4.19 4.80
N SER A 436 -10.71 -4.22 6.08
CA SER A 436 -9.86 -4.72 7.17
C SER A 436 -9.57 -6.22 7.06
N VAL A 437 -10.53 -7.04 6.62
CA VAL A 437 -10.34 -8.47 6.38
C VAL A 437 -9.31 -8.69 5.26
N VAL A 438 -9.45 -8.01 4.12
CA VAL A 438 -8.50 -8.09 3.00
C VAL A 438 -7.09 -7.65 3.43
N GLN A 439 -6.97 -6.60 4.25
CA GLN A 439 -5.69 -6.13 4.76
C GLN A 439 -5.03 -7.10 5.75
N VAL A 440 -5.79 -7.71 6.67
CA VAL A 440 -5.26 -8.72 7.59
C VAL A 440 -4.79 -9.97 6.82
N ILE A 441 -5.53 -10.44 5.80
CA ILE A 441 -5.09 -11.54 4.96
C ILE A 441 -3.78 -11.18 4.23
N ARG A 442 -3.66 -9.96 3.69
CA ARG A 442 -2.41 -9.49 3.06
C ARG A 442 -1.22 -9.46 4.04
N VAL A 443 -1.42 -9.04 5.29
CA VAL A 443 -0.39 -9.07 6.34
C VAL A 443 0.01 -10.51 6.68
N ILE A 444 -0.96 -11.43 6.76
CA ILE A 444 -0.70 -12.86 7.01
C ILE A 444 0.09 -13.49 5.85
N LEU A 445 -0.25 -13.20 4.59
CA LEU A 445 0.49 -13.68 3.42
C LEU A 445 1.94 -13.17 3.38
N GLU A 446 2.19 -11.93 3.82
CA GLU A 446 3.54 -11.39 3.95
C GLU A 446 4.33 -12.08 5.07
N TYR A 447 3.72 -12.31 6.23
CA TYR A 447 4.33 -13.07 7.34
C TYR A 447 4.63 -14.54 6.96
N LEU A 448 3.70 -15.20 6.27
CA LEU A 448 3.87 -16.59 5.83
C LEU A 448 5.03 -16.73 4.83
N ASP A 449 5.13 -15.83 3.85
CA ASP A 449 6.28 -15.79 2.93
C ASP A 449 7.59 -15.57 3.69
N GLN A 450 7.64 -14.63 4.65
CA GLN A 450 8.83 -14.41 5.47
C GLN A 450 9.24 -15.67 6.26
N LYS A 451 8.29 -16.44 6.79
CA LYS A 451 8.57 -17.74 7.44
C LYS A 451 8.95 -18.85 6.45
N LEU A 452 8.38 -18.86 5.25
CA LEU A 452 8.58 -19.91 4.24
C LEU A 452 9.78 -19.65 3.30
N LYS A 453 10.52 -18.55 3.48
CA LYS A 453 11.82 -18.32 2.80
C LYS A 453 12.78 -19.50 2.96
N GLY A 454 12.85 -20.12 4.15
CA GLY A 454 13.67 -21.30 4.43
C GLY A 454 13.15 -22.62 3.84
N ALA A 455 11.90 -22.70 3.37
CA ALA A 455 11.34 -23.91 2.75
C ALA A 455 11.70 -24.00 1.26
N GLN A 456 12.01 -25.20 0.76
CA GLN A 456 12.46 -25.40 -0.63
C GLN A 456 11.32 -25.67 -1.64
N ASN A 457 10.07 -25.70 -1.19
CA ASN A 457 8.92 -26.07 -2.03
C ASN A 457 8.58 -24.96 -3.05
N LYS A 458 9.07 -25.10 -4.29
CA LYS A 458 8.85 -24.15 -5.40
C LYS A 458 7.38 -23.82 -5.62
N PHE A 459 6.50 -24.83 -5.63
CA PHE A 459 5.05 -24.64 -5.81
C PHE A 459 4.42 -23.75 -4.73
N ALA A 460 4.80 -23.93 -3.45
CA ALA A 460 4.30 -23.10 -2.36
C ALA A 460 4.74 -21.63 -2.49
N LYS A 461 5.97 -21.39 -2.96
CA LYS A 461 6.49 -20.04 -3.25
C LYS A 461 5.77 -19.39 -4.43
N PHE A 462 5.47 -20.14 -5.49
CA PHE A 462 4.64 -19.67 -6.61
C PHE A 462 3.21 -19.30 -6.15
N LEU A 463 2.54 -20.20 -5.42
CA LEU A 463 1.17 -19.98 -4.93
C LEU A 463 1.09 -18.76 -4.00
N LEU A 464 2.05 -18.59 -3.08
CA LEU A 464 2.12 -17.39 -2.23
C LEU A 464 2.32 -16.11 -3.05
N SER A 465 3.17 -16.13 -4.09
CA SER A 465 3.39 -14.99 -4.97
C SER A 465 2.10 -14.59 -5.71
N CYS A 466 1.39 -15.58 -6.27
CA CYS A 466 0.09 -15.41 -6.90
C CYS A 466 -0.94 -14.82 -5.91
N MET A 467 -1.10 -15.43 -4.74
CA MET A 467 -2.02 -14.93 -3.70
C MET A 467 -1.67 -13.50 -3.24
N LYS A 468 -0.39 -13.16 -3.06
CA LYS A 468 0.04 -11.78 -2.74
C LYS A 468 -0.41 -10.79 -3.82
N CYS A 469 -0.29 -11.15 -5.10
CA CYS A 469 -0.77 -10.33 -6.22
C CYS A 469 -2.29 -10.17 -6.18
N CYS A 470 -3.05 -11.27 -6.12
CA CYS A 470 -4.51 -11.26 -6.10
C CYS A 470 -5.07 -10.43 -4.92
N PHE A 471 -4.52 -10.58 -3.71
CA PHE A 471 -4.97 -9.82 -2.54
C PHE A 471 -4.53 -8.35 -2.57
N TRP A 472 -3.41 -8.00 -3.23
CA TRP A 472 -3.03 -6.61 -3.49
C TRP A 472 -4.00 -5.94 -4.48
N CYS A 473 -4.34 -6.61 -5.58
CA CYS A 473 -5.36 -6.16 -6.53
C CYS A 473 -6.73 -6.01 -5.86
N LEU A 474 -7.15 -7.00 -5.06
CA LEU A 474 -8.40 -6.94 -4.30
C LEU A 474 -8.43 -5.75 -3.32
N GLU A 475 -7.34 -5.47 -2.60
CA GLU A 475 -7.25 -4.29 -1.72
C GLU A 475 -7.46 -2.98 -2.49
N LYS A 476 -6.92 -2.88 -3.71
CA LYS A 476 -7.11 -1.71 -4.59
C LYS A 476 -8.56 -1.59 -5.08
N CYS A 477 -9.15 -2.69 -5.56
CA CYS A 477 -10.54 -2.73 -6.04
C CYS A 477 -11.54 -2.40 -4.91
N ILE A 478 -11.37 -2.97 -3.71
CA ILE A 478 -12.22 -2.66 -2.55
C ILE A 478 -12.02 -1.20 -2.10
N LYS A 479 -10.80 -0.66 -2.11
CA LYS A 479 -10.58 0.78 -1.81
C LYS A 479 -11.27 1.71 -2.81
N PHE A 480 -11.23 1.40 -4.10
CA PHE A 480 -11.93 2.15 -5.14
C PHE A 480 -13.46 2.05 -4.98
N LEU A 481 -13.99 0.84 -4.78
CA LEU A 481 -15.43 0.62 -4.58
C LEU A 481 -15.93 1.34 -3.32
N ASN A 482 -15.22 1.21 -2.20
CA ASN A 482 -15.53 1.89 -0.93
C ASN A 482 -15.60 3.42 -1.11
N ARG A 483 -14.55 4.04 -1.68
CA ARG A 483 -14.46 5.50 -1.88
C ARG A 483 -15.68 6.05 -2.62
N ASN A 484 -16.09 5.37 -3.70
CA ASN A 484 -17.23 5.78 -4.51
C ASN A 484 -18.60 5.43 -3.87
N ALA A 485 -18.71 4.28 -3.20
CA ALA A 485 -19.90 3.92 -2.42
C ALA A 485 -20.19 4.94 -1.31
N TYR A 486 -19.15 5.44 -0.63
CA TYR A 486 -19.26 6.46 0.41
C TYR A 486 -19.81 7.79 -0.10
N ILE A 487 -19.47 8.21 -1.32
CA ILE A 487 -20.06 9.40 -1.97
C ILE A 487 -21.57 9.18 -2.20
N MET A 488 -21.97 8.01 -2.70
CA MET A 488 -23.38 7.69 -2.92
C MET A 488 -24.19 7.55 -1.62
N ILE A 489 -23.59 7.03 -0.53
CA ILE A 489 -24.20 7.06 0.81
C ILE A 489 -24.39 8.52 1.26
N ALA A 490 -23.41 9.39 1.04
CA ALA A 490 -23.48 10.77 1.44
C ALA A 490 -24.59 11.54 0.69
N ILE A 491 -24.78 11.29 -0.60
CA ILE A 491 -25.88 11.87 -1.40
C ILE A 491 -27.24 11.26 -1.01
N TYR A 492 -27.39 9.94 -1.05
CA TYR A 492 -28.69 9.27 -1.00
C TYR A 492 -29.14 8.74 0.35
N GLY A 493 -28.21 8.46 1.27
CA GLY A 493 -28.52 7.81 2.53
C GLY A 493 -28.99 6.35 2.39
N LYS A 494 -28.67 5.67 1.29
CA LYS A 494 -28.85 4.23 1.14
C LYS A 494 -27.80 3.44 1.96
N SER A 495 -28.06 2.15 2.17
CA SER A 495 -27.07 1.19 2.70
C SER A 495 -25.88 0.98 1.77
N PHE A 496 -24.84 0.32 2.26
CA PHE A 496 -23.57 0.15 1.55
C PHE A 496 -23.73 -0.56 0.20
N CYS A 497 -24.29 -1.79 0.16
CA CYS A 497 -24.33 -2.58 -1.07
C CYS A 497 -25.12 -1.90 -2.21
N PRO A 498 -26.32 -1.31 -1.99
CA PRO A 498 -27.00 -0.52 -3.02
C PRO A 498 -26.20 0.70 -3.47
N SER A 499 -25.52 1.39 -2.55
CA SER A 499 -24.71 2.57 -2.88
C SER A 499 -23.46 2.22 -3.69
N ALA A 500 -22.81 1.10 -3.36
CA ALA A 500 -21.68 0.56 -4.09
C ALA A 500 -22.08 0.11 -5.51
N ARG A 501 -23.24 -0.57 -5.65
CA ARG A 501 -23.79 -0.96 -6.95
C ARG A 501 -24.14 0.26 -7.81
N ASP A 502 -24.84 1.23 -7.23
CA ASP A 502 -25.22 2.48 -7.88
C ASP A 502 -23.98 3.27 -8.36
N ALA A 503 -22.93 3.34 -7.53
CA ALA A 503 -21.67 4.00 -7.87
C ALA A 503 -20.92 3.27 -9.00
N PHE A 504 -20.81 1.95 -8.90
CA PHE A 504 -20.09 1.12 -9.88
C PHE A 504 -20.67 1.25 -11.28
N PHE A 505 -22.01 1.14 -11.43
CA PHE A 505 -22.63 1.29 -12.75
C PHE A 505 -22.51 2.72 -13.31
N LEU A 506 -22.67 3.76 -12.49
CA LEU A 506 -22.51 5.15 -12.95
C LEU A 506 -21.10 5.43 -13.50
N LEU A 507 -20.07 4.87 -12.85
CA LEU A 507 -18.67 4.99 -13.27
C LEU A 507 -18.35 4.13 -14.50
N MET A 508 -18.83 2.88 -14.55
CA MET A 508 -18.65 2.01 -15.72
C MET A 508 -19.29 2.59 -16.99
N ARG A 509 -20.46 3.23 -16.87
CA ARG A 509 -21.14 3.95 -17.96
C ARG A 509 -20.39 5.20 -18.46
N ASN A 510 -19.29 5.60 -17.81
CA ASN A 510 -18.45 6.76 -18.16
C ASN A 510 -16.95 6.41 -18.21
N ILE A 511 -16.58 5.12 -18.26
CA ILE A 511 -15.29 4.61 -17.75
C ILE A 511 -14.04 5.31 -18.29
N LEU A 512 -13.90 5.55 -19.60
CA LEU A 512 -12.71 6.18 -20.19
C LEU A 512 -12.43 7.56 -19.58
N ARG A 513 -13.50 8.35 -19.50
CA ARG A 513 -13.54 9.71 -18.95
C ARG A 513 -13.25 9.76 -17.45
N VAL A 514 -13.62 8.71 -16.71
CA VAL A 514 -13.22 8.53 -15.30
C VAL A 514 -11.73 8.20 -15.20
N ALA A 515 -11.32 7.14 -15.90
CA ALA A 515 -10.08 6.43 -15.63
C ALA A 515 -8.83 7.25 -15.95
N VAL A 516 -8.83 8.01 -17.04
CA VAL A 516 -7.68 8.85 -17.43
C VAL A 516 -7.58 10.10 -16.54
N LEU A 517 -8.72 10.70 -16.21
CA LEU A 517 -8.81 12.01 -15.56
C LEU A 517 -8.49 11.95 -14.05
N ASP A 518 -8.92 10.88 -13.38
CA ASP A 518 -8.56 10.56 -11.98
C ASP A 518 -7.04 10.54 -11.81
N LYS A 519 -6.33 9.80 -12.69
CA LYS A 519 -4.87 9.60 -12.61
C LYS A 519 -4.08 10.89 -12.80
N VAL A 520 -4.47 11.74 -13.76
CA VAL A 520 -3.81 13.04 -13.98
C VAL A 520 -3.99 13.94 -12.78
N THR A 521 -5.19 13.94 -12.16
CA THR A 521 -5.43 14.73 -10.94
C THR A 521 -4.60 14.21 -9.77
N ASP A 522 -4.59 12.90 -9.52
CA ASP A 522 -3.80 12.29 -8.44
C ASP A 522 -2.29 12.55 -8.61
N PHE A 523 -1.78 12.55 -9.86
CA PHE A 523 -0.40 12.93 -10.20
C PHE A 523 -0.09 14.40 -9.87
N LEU A 524 -0.94 15.34 -10.29
CA LEU A 524 -0.75 16.77 -9.98
C LEU A 524 -0.82 17.05 -8.46
N LEU A 525 -1.73 16.39 -7.74
CA LEU A 525 -1.79 16.49 -6.27
C LEU A 525 -0.63 15.75 -5.60
N PHE A 526 -0.02 14.74 -6.22
CA PHE A 526 1.22 14.10 -5.75
C PHE A 526 2.44 15.00 -5.93
N LEU A 527 2.56 15.68 -7.08
CA LEU A 527 3.57 16.70 -7.33
C LEU A 527 3.55 17.79 -6.24
N GLY A 528 2.35 18.24 -5.86
CA GLY A 528 2.12 19.16 -4.74
C GLY A 528 2.61 18.64 -3.39
N LYS A 529 2.41 17.35 -3.07
CA LYS A 529 2.93 16.72 -1.83
C LYS A 529 4.45 16.71 -1.82
N LEU A 530 5.09 16.32 -2.93
CA LEU A 530 6.55 16.27 -3.04
C LEU A 530 7.20 17.64 -2.83
N LEU A 531 6.63 18.71 -3.38
CA LEU A 531 7.19 20.05 -3.26
C LEU A 531 7.15 20.59 -1.83
N ILE A 532 6.05 20.38 -1.10
CA ILE A 532 5.96 20.77 0.32
C ILE A 532 7.01 20.02 1.15
N VAL A 533 7.12 18.70 0.94
CA VAL A 533 8.08 17.84 1.64
C VAL A 533 9.52 18.21 1.29
N GLY A 534 9.80 18.57 0.05
CA GLY A 534 11.09 19.07 -0.40
C GLY A 534 11.49 20.37 0.31
N ILE A 535 10.61 21.37 0.33
CA ILE A 535 10.87 22.66 1.00
C ILE A 535 11.10 22.46 2.51
N VAL A 536 10.24 21.70 3.18
CA VAL A 536 10.37 21.41 4.62
C VAL A 536 11.61 20.56 4.91
N GLY A 537 11.92 19.58 4.06
CA GLY A 537 13.10 18.71 4.19
C GLY A 537 14.41 19.46 4.01
N ILE A 538 14.50 20.36 3.02
CA ILE A 538 15.65 21.24 2.79
C ILE A 538 15.86 22.16 4.00
N PHE A 539 14.81 22.81 4.49
CA PHE A 539 14.89 23.66 5.69
C PHE A 539 15.35 22.86 6.93
N SER A 540 14.77 21.67 7.12
CA SER A 540 15.15 20.76 8.22
C SER A 540 16.61 20.30 8.12
N PHE A 541 17.11 20.02 6.92
CA PHE A 541 18.50 19.67 6.68
C PHE A 541 19.44 20.83 7.06
N PHE A 542 19.18 22.04 6.58
CA PHE A 542 20.02 23.20 6.91
C PHE A 542 19.98 23.55 8.42
N PHE A 543 18.85 23.32 9.10
CA PHE A 543 18.71 23.47 10.55
C PHE A 543 19.51 22.40 11.32
N PHE A 544 19.18 21.11 11.15
CA PHE A 544 19.79 20.03 11.93
C PHE A 544 21.25 19.73 11.58
N SER A 545 21.76 20.23 10.44
CA SER A 545 23.20 20.18 10.10
C SER A 545 24.02 21.36 10.63
N GLY A 546 23.42 22.31 11.37
CA GLY A 546 24.10 23.48 11.92
C GLY A 546 24.57 24.51 10.88
N ARG A 547 24.28 24.31 9.59
CA ARG A 547 24.81 25.15 8.49
C ARG A 547 24.23 26.57 8.44
N ILE A 548 23.19 26.87 9.24
CA ILE A 548 22.61 28.21 9.38
C ILE A 548 23.26 28.95 10.56
N LYS A 549 24.27 29.79 10.29
CA LYS A 549 24.99 30.62 11.27
C LYS A 549 24.12 31.52 12.17
N ALA A 550 22.86 31.75 11.79
CA ALA A 550 21.92 32.54 12.58
C ALA A 550 21.16 31.73 13.66
N VAL A 551 21.33 30.41 13.68
CA VAL A 551 20.58 29.46 14.55
C VAL A 551 21.50 28.37 15.11
N GLU A 552 22.82 28.52 14.97
CA GLU A 552 23.85 27.53 15.34
C GLU A 552 23.79 27.18 16.84
N ASP A 553 23.69 28.18 17.71
CA ASP A 553 23.54 28.03 19.18
C ASP A 553 22.22 27.34 19.63
N ALA A 554 21.24 27.21 18.74
CA ALA A 554 19.93 26.62 19.04
C ALA A 554 19.74 25.21 18.43
N ALA A 555 20.68 24.76 17.58
CA ALA A 555 20.66 23.42 17.03
C ALA A 555 21.10 22.37 18.08
N PRO A 556 20.35 21.26 18.28
CA PRO A 556 20.75 20.23 19.23
C PRO A 556 21.96 19.43 18.73
N SER A 557 22.85 19.05 19.66
CA SER A 557 24.00 18.19 19.41
C SER A 557 23.58 16.71 19.28
N LEU A 558 23.38 16.23 18.05
CA LEU A 558 22.82 14.89 17.79
C LEU A 558 23.89 13.87 17.35
N ASN A 559 23.71 12.60 17.73
CA ASN A 559 24.50 11.48 17.20
C ASN A 559 24.20 11.27 15.72
N TYR A 560 22.91 11.28 15.34
CA TYR A 560 22.42 11.01 14.00
C TYR A 560 21.43 12.09 13.55
N TYR A 561 21.95 13.27 13.17
CA TYR A 561 21.15 14.41 12.70
C TYR A 561 20.16 14.08 11.55
N TRP A 562 20.44 13.03 10.77
CA TRP A 562 19.53 12.55 9.71
C TRP A 562 18.22 11.95 10.24
N VAL A 563 18.18 11.47 11.49
CA VAL A 563 17.00 10.81 12.07
C VAL A 563 15.87 11.82 12.27
N PRO A 564 16.04 12.96 12.99
CA PRO A 564 15.02 14.01 13.05
C PRO A 564 14.61 14.57 11.69
N ILE A 565 15.54 14.70 10.74
CA ILE A 565 15.22 15.12 9.36
C ILE A 565 14.26 14.11 8.71
N MET A 566 14.55 12.81 8.79
CA MET A 566 13.66 11.76 8.30
C MET A 566 12.28 11.78 8.99
N THR A 567 12.22 12.04 10.30
CA THR A 567 10.95 12.17 11.03
C THR A 567 10.12 13.35 10.51
N VAL A 568 10.75 14.51 10.28
CA VAL A 568 10.07 15.71 9.76
C VAL A 568 9.68 15.54 8.28
N VAL A 569 10.51 14.87 7.46
CA VAL A 569 10.19 14.54 6.06
C VAL A 569 8.99 13.58 5.97
N VAL A 570 8.99 12.48 6.73
CA VAL A 570 7.87 11.53 6.76
C VAL A 570 6.60 12.17 7.35
N GLY A 571 6.74 12.92 8.45
CA GLY A 571 5.60 13.58 9.08
C GLY A 571 5.01 14.70 8.22
N SER A 572 5.83 15.50 7.52
CA SER A 572 5.36 16.51 6.56
C SER A 572 4.68 15.87 5.35
N TYR A 573 5.15 14.71 4.86
CA TYR A 573 4.46 13.95 3.83
C TYR A 573 3.08 13.47 4.30
N LEU A 574 2.97 12.93 5.52
CA LEU A 574 1.70 12.50 6.09
C LEU A 574 0.73 13.69 6.25
N ILE A 575 1.20 14.82 6.79
CA ILE A 575 0.43 16.06 6.93
C ILE A 575 -0.08 16.53 5.56
N ALA A 576 0.82 16.72 4.59
CA ALA A 576 0.46 17.13 3.24
C ALA A 576 -0.54 16.16 2.60
N HIS A 577 -0.32 14.85 2.71
CA HIS A 577 -1.26 13.83 2.22
C HIS A 577 -2.67 14.01 2.80
N GLY A 578 -2.81 14.28 4.10
CA GLY A 578 -4.10 14.58 4.73
C GLY A 578 -4.78 15.82 4.16
N PHE A 579 -4.04 16.93 4.03
CA PHE A 579 -4.55 18.16 3.42
C PHE A 579 -4.98 17.96 1.96
N PHE A 580 -4.15 17.32 1.13
CA PHE A 580 -4.49 16.99 -0.25
C PHE A 580 -5.62 15.98 -0.38
N SER A 581 -5.86 15.10 0.60
CA SER A 581 -6.98 14.16 0.57
C SER A 581 -8.35 14.86 0.58
N VAL A 582 -8.44 16.08 1.14
CA VAL A 582 -9.64 16.92 1.06
C VAL A 582 -9.91 17.36 -0.37
N TYR A 583 -8.87 17.76 -1.10
CA TYR A 583 -8.95 18.12 -2.51
C TYR A 583 -9.32 16.91 -3.39
N ALA A 584 -8.68 15.77 -3.17
CA ALA A 584 -9.00 14.54 -3.88
C ALA A 584 -10.48 14.14 -3.65
N MET A 585 -10.93 14.05 -2.40
CA MET A 585 -12.35 13.78 -2.09
C MET A 585 -13.32 14.84 -2.63
N CYS A 586 -12.88 16.09 -2.77
CA CYS A 586 -13.66 17.12 -3.43
C CYS A 586 -13.80 16.83 -4.93
N VAL A 587 -12.71 16.54 -5.63
CA VAL A 587 -12.74 16.22 -7.07
C VAL A 587 -13.61 14.99 -7.34
N ASP A 588 -13.44 13.89 -6.61
CA ASP A 588 -14.29 12.68 -6.79
C ASP A 588 -15.78 13.02 -6.64
N THR A 589 -16.11 13.82 -5.63
CA THR A 589 -17.51 14.15 -5.31
C THR A 589 -18.12 15.04 -6.38
N LEU A 590 -17.40 16.08 -6.82
CA LEU A 590 -17.85 16.95 -7.91
C LEU A 590 -17.96 16.16 -9.23
N PHE A 591 -17.02 15.25 -9.50
CA PHE A 591 -17.01 14.40 -10.70
C PHE A 591 -18.17 13.39 -10.70
N LEU A 592 -18.43 12.69 -9.59
CA LEU A 592 -19.55 11.75 -9.49
C LEU A 592 -20.90 12.48 -9.56
N CYS A 593 -21.02 13.65 -8.92
CA CYS A 593 -22.21 14.50 -9.07
C CYS A 593 -22.37 14.98 -10.52
N PHE A 594 -21.28 15.30 -11.23
CA PHE A 594 -21.28 15.67 -12.65
C PHE A 594 -21.73 14.53 -13.58
N CYS A 595 -21.21 13.31 -13.39
CA CYS A 595 -21.70 12.15 -14.14
C CYS A 595 -23.21 11.93 -13.92
N GLU A 596 -23.72 12.21 -12.72
CA GLU A 596 -25.14 12.11 -12.41
C GLU A 596 -25.98 13.29 -12.96
N ASP A 597 -25.44 14.51 -12.96
CA ASP A 597 -26.05 15.71 -13.55
C ASP A 597 -26.29 15.50 -15.06
N LEU A 598 -25.32 14.90 -15.76
CA LEU A 598 -25.44 14.51 -17.18
C LEU A 598 -26.43 13.37 -17.47
N GLU A 599 -26.80 12.53 -16.49
CA GLU A 599 -27.85 11.51 -16.70
C GLU A 599 -29.26 12.05 -16.46
N ARG A 600 -29.38 13.04 -15.57
CA ARG A 600 -30.66 13.59 -15.11
C ARG A 600 -31.15 14.77 -15.94
N ASN A 601 -30.23 15.65 -16.33
CA ASN A 601 -30.50 16.94 -16.92
C ASN A 601 -30.01 16.99 -18.37
N ASP A 602 -30.65 17.84 -19.18
CA ASP A 602 -30.36 17.99 -20.60
C ASP A 602 -29.92 19.42 -20.98
N GLY A 603 -29.91 20.34 -20.02
CA GLY A 603 -29.53 21.74 -20.22
C GLY A 603 -30.67 22.64 -20.70
N SER A 604 -31.91 22.12 -20.80
CA SER A 604 -33.10 22.94 -21.07
C SER A 604 -33.42 23.91 -19.93
N SER A 605 -34.34 24.85 -20.17
CA SER A 605 -34.89 25.76 -19.14
C SER A 605 -35.47 25.01 -17.93
N ASP A 606 -35.99 23.81 -18.18
CA ASP A 606 -36.77 23.02 -17.24
C ASP A 606 -35.89 21.99 -16.52
N ARG A 607 -34.72 21.67 -17.11
CA ARG A 607 -33.68 20.78 -16.57
C ARG A 607 -32.27 21.37 -16.74
N PRO A 608 -31.98 22.55 -16.16
CA PRO A 608 -30.66 23.16 -16.23
C PRO A 608 -29.64 22.36 -15.42
N TYR A 609 -28.41 22.26 -15.92
CA TYR A 609 -27.29 21.67 -15.19
C TYR A 609 -26.92 22.48 -13.94
N PHE A 610 -26.36 21.82 -12.93
CA PHE A 610 -25.90 22.43 -11.68
C PHE A 610 -24.40 22.82 -11.72
N MET A 611 -23.65 22.27 -12.69
CA MET A 611 -22.26 22.64 -12.98
C MET A 611 -22.10 24.06 -13.56
N SER A 612 -20.88 24.59 -13.54
CA SER A 612 -20.56 25.87 -14.20
C SER A 612 -20.50 25.70 -15.73
N PRO A 613 -20.81 26.76 -16.53
CA PRO A 613 -20.71 26.69 -17.99
C PRO A 613 -19.30 26.33 -18.49
N GLU A 614 -18.25 26.86 -17.85
CA GLU A 614 -16.85 26.51 -18.13
C GLU A 614 -16.61 24.99 -18.00
N LEU A 615 -17.12 24.36 -16.94
CA LEU A 615 -16.96 22.94 -16.69
C LEU A 615 -17.80 22.10 -17.67
N HIS A 616 -19.02 22.54 -17.97
CA HIS A 616 -19.87 21.90 -18.97
C HIS A 616 -19.21 21.90 -20.35
N GLU A 617 -18.71 23.05 -20.83
CA GLU A 617 -18.10 23.17 -22.16
C GLU A 617 -16.86 22.27 -22.30
N ILE A 618 -15.92 22.34 -21.35
CA ILE A 618 -14.69 21.56 -21.37
C ILE A 618 -14.98 20.06 -21.35
N LEU A 619 -15.88 19.61 -20.47
CA LEU A 619 -16.18 18.18 -20.36
C LEU A 619 -17.08 17.69 -21.50
N SER A 620 -18.04 18.47 -21.99
CA SER A 620 -18.88 18.10 -23.13
C SER A 620 -18.06 18.01 -24.43
N LYS A 621 -17.06 18.88 -24.62
CA LYS A 621 -16.08 18.73 -25.70
C LYS A 621 -15.24 17.47 -25.55
N THR A 622 -14.74 17.18 -24.34
CA THR A 622 -13.99 15.94 -24.06
C THR A 622 -14.81 14.71 -24.43
N LYS A 623 -16.11 14.69 -24.13
CA LYS A 623 -16.99 13.58 -24.52
C LYS A 623 -17.07 13.40 -26.04
N ARG A 624 -17.14 14.48 -26.84
CA ARG A 624 -17.15 14.34 -28.30
C ARG A 624 -15.85 13.75 -28.84
N GLU A 625 -14.71 14.27 -28.37
CA GLU A 625 -13.39 13.72 -28.73
C GLU A 625 -13.30 12.21 -28.35
N GLU A 626 -13.84 11.80 -27.19
CA GLU A 626 -13.85 10.39 -26.76
C GLU A 626 -14.89 9.50 -27.48
N ASP A 627 -16.10 10.01 -27.76
CA ASP A 627 -17.12 9.30 -28.54
C ASP A 627 -16.64 9.10 -30.01
N GLU A 628 -15.88 10.05 -30.55
CA GLU A 628 -15.23 10.00 -31.87
C GLU A 628 -14.07 8.97 -31.87
N ASP A 629 -13.13 9.05 -30.91
CA ASP A 629 -12.04 8.08 -30.72
C ASP A 629 -12.58 6.62 -30.61
N GLN A 630 -13.69 6.42 -29.88
CA GLN A 630 -14.35 5.11 -29.77
C GLN A 630 -15.03 4.67 -31.07
N ALA A 631 -15.67 5.58 -31.80
CA ALA A 631 -16.33 5.25 -33.06
C ALA A 631 -15.32 4.82 -34.15
N ASP A 632 -14.16 5.47 -34.22
CA ASP A 632 -13.11 5.10 -35.18
C ASP A 632 -12.39 3.82 -34.77
N SER A 633 -12.17 3.59 -33.47
CA SER A 633 -11.68 2.30 -32.96
C SER A 633 -12.63 1.13 -33.27
N ALA A 634 -13.95 1.37 -33.21
CA ALA A 634 -14.96 0.37 -33.55
C ALA A 634 -14.98 0.07 -35.06
N LYS A 635 -14.90 1.10 -35.92
CA LYS A 635 -14.78 0.91 -37.38
C LYS A 635 -13.55 0.09 -37.75
N GLN A 636 -12.39 0.38 -37.15
CA GLN A 636 -11.16 -0.37 -37.42
C GLN A 636 -11.29 -1.84 -37.02
N ALA A 637 -11.98 -2.16 -35.92
CA ALA A 637 -12.25 -3.55 -35.55
C ALA A 637 -13.24 -4.23 -36.52
N GLU A 638 -14.27 -3.52 -36.97
CA GLU A 638 -15.28 -4.02 -37.91
C GLU A 638 -14.69 -4.23 -39.33
N GLU A 639 -13.81 -3.33 -39.78
CA GLU A 639 -13.06 -3.40 -41.04
C GLU A 639 -12.06 -4.57 -41.05
N VAL A 640 -11.31 -4.78 -39.96
CA VAL A 640 -10.43 -5.96 -39.80
C VAL A 640 -11.24 -7.28 -39.77
N THR A 641 -12.46 -7.26 -39.21
CA THR A 641 -13.34 -8.45 -39.22
C THR A 641 -13.86 -8.76 -40.63
N LEU A 642 -14.14 -7.74 -41.45
CA LEU A 642 -14.59 -7.89 -42.83
C LEU A 642 -13.49 -8.41 -43.77
N GLU A 643 -12.21 -8.08 -43.54
CA GLU A 643 -11.10 -8.69 -44.28
C GLU A 643 -10.93 -10.19 -43.93
N GLU A 644 -11.16 -10.59 -42.67
CA GLU A 644 -11.02 -11.99 -42.22
C GLU A 644 -12.12 -12.92 -42.77
N GLU A 645 -13.34 -12.43 -43.01
CA GLU A 645 -14.43 -13.24 -43.60
C GLU A 645 -14.29 -13.51 -45.12
N THR A 646 -13.26 -13.00 -45.81
CA THR A 646 -13.13 -13.13 -47.28
C THR A 646 -12.02 -14.08 -47.80
N PRO A 647 -12.03 -15.40 -47.52
CA PRO A 647 -11.25 -16.38 -48.26
C PRO A 647 -12.07 -17.43 -49.05
N LEU A 648 -11.43 -18.00 -50.09
CA LEU A 648 -11.79 -19.28 -50.74
C LEU A 648 -13.12 -19.40 -51.51
N GLN A 649 -13.22 -18.77 -52.69
CA GLN A 649 -14.06 -19.35 -53.76
C GLN A 649 -13.56 -19.15 -55.21
N GLN A 650 -12.28 -19.43 -55.48
CA GLN A 650 -11.82 -19.56 -56.89
C GLN A 650 -10.52 -20.35 -57.11
N GLN A 651 -10.50 -21.68 -56.88
CA GLN A 651 -9.43 -22.53 -57.44
C GLN A 651 -9.74 -24.03 -57.58
N GLN A 652 -10.70 -24.38 -58.45
CA GLN A 652 -10.80 -25.73 -59.01
C GLN A 652 -11.61 -25.74 -60.32
N ASP A 653 -10.90 -25.64 -61.44
CA ASP A 653 -10.91 -26.64 -62.53
C ASP A 653 -10.02 -26.14 -63.68
N GLY A 654 -9.41 -27.07 -64.42
CA GLY A 654 -8.51 -26.73 -65.51
C GLY A 654 -8.52 -27.78 -66.61
N GLU A 655 -8.97 -27.39 -67.79
CA GLU A 655 -8.78 -28.15 -69.04
C GLU A 655 -8.63 -27.21 -70.25
N ILE A 656 -8.29 -27.78 -71.42
CA ILE A 656 -7.69 -27.05 -72.55
C ILE A 656 -8.56 -27.11 -73.81
N GLN A 657 -8.72 -25.97 -74.51
CA GLN A 657 -9.47 -25.76 -75.77
C GLN A 657 -11.02 -25.87 -75.59
N LEU A 658 -11.89 -25.29 -76.44
CA LEU A 658 -11.77 -25.04 -77.89
C LEU A 658 -12.73 -23.92 -78.42
N THR A 659 -12.18 -22.92 -79.11
CA THR A 659 -12.72 -22.20 -80.30
C THR A 659 -14.03 -21.35 -80.28
N GLN A 660 -13.90 -20.15 -80.87
CA GLN A 660 -14.87 -19.28 -81.61
C GLN A 660 -15.72 -18.18 -80.92
N GLN A 661 -15.43 -16.93 -81.36
CA GLN A 661 -16.33 -15.80 -81.70
C GLN A 661 -17.09 -15.08 -80.55
N THR A 662 -17.31 -13.75 -80.56
CA THR A 662 -16.90 -12.69 -81.53
C THR A 662 -16.87 -11.31 -80.87
N VAL A 663 -15.81 -10.52 -81.11
CA VAL A 663 -15.88 -9.05 -81.32
C VAL A 663 -14.91 -8.71 -82.48
N LEU A 664 -15.21 -7.66 -83.24
CA LEU A 664 -14.53 -7.27 -84.49
C LEU A 664 -13.53 -6.13 -84.29
N LYS A 665 -12.47 -6.15 -85.13
CA LYS A 665 -11.40 -5.14 -85.34
C LYS A 665 -10.32 -5.10 -84.24
N GLN A 666 -9.03 -5.32 -84.53
CA GLN A 666 -8.12 -4.66 -85.51
C GLN A 666 -7.73 -3.24 -85.02
N GLU A 667 -6.51 -3.04 -84.50
CA GLU A 667 -5.22 -2.77 -85.23
C GLU A 667 -5.04 -1.25 -85.51
N ASN A 668 -3.85 -0.63 -85.43
CA ASN A 668 -2.54 -1.12 -84.95
C ASN A 668 -1.54 0.02 -84.61
N GLU A 669 -0.50 -0.38 -83.85
CA GLU A 669 0.92 0.04 -83.96
C GLU A 669 1.39 1.48 -83.64
N GLU A 670 2.73 1.59 -83.66
CA GLU A 670 3.60 2.60 -83.05
C GLU A 670 3.98 3.74 -84.02
N GLU A 671 4.41 4.89 -83.49
CA GLU A 671 5.79 5.39 -83.69
C GLU A 671 6.09 6.69 -82.87
N GLN A 672 7.37 6.95 -82.64
CA GLN A 672 7.93 8.27 -82.24
C GLN A 672 8.46 8.98 -83.52
N PRO A 673 9.04 10.22 -83.53
CA PRO A 673 9.37 11.13 -82.42
C PRO A 673 9.12 12.65 -82.68
N LEU A 674 9.64 13.48 -81.76
CA LEU A 674 10.25 14.81 -82.00
C LEU A 674 9.40 16.07 -82.35
N GLN A 675 9.47 17.05 -81.44
CA GLN A 675 9.81 18.49 -81.67
C GLN A 675 8.82 19.41 -82.46
N SER A 676 8.69 20.72 -82.16
CA SER A 676 9.46 21.59 -81.24
C SER A 676 8.73 22.91 -80.84
N LYS A 677 9.18 23.53 -79.73
CA LYS A 677 9.13 24.98 -79.38
C LYS A 677 7.73 25.57 -79.04
N THR A 678 7.56 26.45 -78.04
CA THR A 678 8.48 27.20 -77.12
C THR A 678 7.73 27.58 -75.82
N ASP A 679 8.24 28.26 -74.77
CA ASP A 679 9.52 29.00 -74.52
C ASP A 679 9.88 29.11 -73.01
N VAL A 680 11.14 29.49 -72.73
CA VAL A 680 11.73 30.21 -71.57
C VAL A 680 11.40 29.82 -70.09
N ASP A 681 12.38 29.09 -69.51
CA ASP A 681 13.10 29.30 -68.22
C ASP A 681 12.47 29.31 -66.80
N GLU A 682 13.31 28.81 -65.86
CA GLU A 682 13.13 28.50 -64.44
C GLU A 682 13.57 29.66 -63.48
N PRO A 683 13.42 29.59 -62.12
CA PRO A 683 13.14 28.41 -61.28
C PRO A 683 11.99 28.53 -60.25
N LYS A 684 11.80 27.41 -59.53
CA LYS A 684 10.88 27.15 -58.39
C LYS A 684 11.29 27.98 -57.14
N GLU A 685 10.54 28.07 -56.04
CA GLU A 685 9.70 27.05 -55.39
C GLU A 685 8.78 27.65 -54.30
N GLU A 686 7.49 27.28 -54.23
CA GLU A 686 6.66 27.49 -53.02
C GLU A 686 5.39 26.60 -52.98
N LYS A 687 5.17 25.89 -51.85
CA LYS A 687 3.92 25.22 -51.40
C LYS A 687 3.35 24.07 -52.27
N SER A 688 2.72 23.02 -51.72
CA SER A 688 2.49 22.63 -50.31
C SER A 688 2.07 21.16 -50.21
N GLU A 689 2.62 20.39 -49.27
CA GLU A 689 2.23 19.00 -48.97
C GLU A 689 2.20 18.72 -47.45
N GLU A 690 1.59 17.60 -47.07
CA GLU A 690 1.37 17.16 -45.68
C GLU A 690 2.59 16.44 -45.08
N PRO A 691 2.82 16.52 -43.75
CA PRO A 691 3.85 15.71 -43.09
C PRO A 691 3.34 14.30 -42.80
N ALA A 692 3.99 13.29 -43.40
CA ALA A 692 3.65 11.87 -43.19
C ALA A 692 3.94 11.37 -41.76
N VAL A 693 3.17 10.37 -41.32
CA VAL A 693 3.43 9.56 -40.10
C VAL A 693 4.46 8.47 -40.43
N SER A 694 5.28 8.08 -39.45
CA SER A 694 6.41 7.17 -39.65
C SER A 694 6.03 5.68 -39.57
N PRO A 695 6.61 4.78 -40.40
CA PRO A 695 6.21 3.36 -40.44
C PRO A 695 6.43 2.52 -39.18
N ALA A 696 7.06 3.06 -38.13
CA ALA A 696 7.31 2.33 -36.88
C ALA A 696 6.02 2.16 -36.04
N GLU A 697 5.16 3.18 -36.02
CA GLU A 697 3.94 3.22 -35.20
C GLU A 697 2.83 2.29 -35.77
N GLU A 698 2.99 1.83 -37.02
CA GLU A 698 2.14 0.84 -37.67
C GLU A 698 2.62 -0.61 -37.44
N ALA A 699 3.90 -0.81 -37.13
CA ALA A 699 4.49 -2.12 -36.88
C ALA A 699 4.17 -2.61 -35.45
N GLU A 700 4.34 -1.75 -34.44
CA GLU A 700 4.11 -2.08 -33.02
C GLU A 700 2.65 -2.50 -32.77
N LYS A 701 1.69 -1.81 -33.41
CA LYS A 701 0.25 -2.18 -33.40
C LYS A 701 -0.05 -3.53 -34.06
N LYS A 702 0.78 -4.00 -34.99
CA LYS A 702 0.59 -5.29 -35.69
C LYS A 702 1.15 -6.48 -34.90
N GLU A 703 1.93 -6.26 -33.84
CA GLU A 703 2.30 -7.30 -32.88
C GLU A 703 1.26 -7.41 -31.75
N GLU A 704 0.80 -6.32 -31.13
CA GLU A 704 -0.24 -6.35 -30.08
C GLU A 704 -1.54 -7.05 -30.54
N VAL A 705 -1.96 -6.83 -31.79
CA VAL A 705 -3.16 -7.46 -32.37
C VAL A 705 -2.98 -8.97 -32.57
N LYS A 706 -1.77 -9.46 -32.84
CA LYS A 706 -1.49 -10.90 -32.95
C LYS A 706 -1.53 -11.59 -31.59
N GLU A 707 -0.88 -11.02 -30.58
CA GLU A 707 -0.85 -11.58 -29.23
C GLU A 707 -2.28 -11.65 -28.64
N ALA A 708 -3.13 -10.66 -28.94
CA ALA A 708 -4.54 -10.64 -28.57
C ALA A 708 -5.45 -11.58 -29.40
N ALA A 709 -4.96 -12.15 -30.51
CA ALA A 709 -5.68 -13.11 -31.34
C ALA A 709 -5.37 -14.57 -30.94
N GLU A 710 -4.10 -14.89 -30.67
CA GLU A 710 -3.69 -16.24 -30.23
C GLU A 710 -4.35 -16.62 -28.90
N LEU A 711 -4.40 -15.68 -27.94
CA LEU A 711 -5.13 -15.84 -26.66
C LEU A 711 -6.64 -16.12 -26.80
N LYS A 712 -7.26 -15.84 -27.94
CA LYS A 712 -8.69 -16.12 -28.21
C LYS A 712 -8.94 -17.46 -28.92
N GLN A 713 -7.91 -18.14 -29.41
CA GLN A 713 -8.05 -19.46 -30.01
C GLN A 713 -7.96 -20.58 -28.96
N GLU A 714 -7.10 -20.44 -27.94
CA GLU A 714 -7.04 -21.42 -26.84
C GLU A 714 -8.35 -21.47 -26.04
N GLU A 715 -8.93 -20.31 -25.68
CA GLU A 715 -10.16 -20.24 -24.87
C GLU A 715 -11.43 -20.79 -25.57
N LYS A 716 -11.36 -21.09 -26.88
CA LYS A 716 -12.50 -21.55 -27.69
C LYS A 716 -12.60 -23.08 -27.89
N THR A 717 -11.67 -23.87 -27.34
CA THR A 717 -11.48 -25.27 -27.75
C THR A 717 -12.01 -26.34 -26.77
N GLU A 718 -12.39 -26.00 -25.53
CA GLU A 718 -12.70 -27.00 -24.47
C GLU A 718 -14.17 -27.21 -24.06
N GLU A 719 -15.18 -26.50 -24.60
CA GLU A 719 -16.59 -26.73 -24.23
C GLU A 719 -17.51 -27.28 -25.35
N VAL A 720 -18.38 -28.25 -24.96
CA VAL A 720 -19.60 -28.75 -25.65
C VAL A 720 -19.49 -29.92 -26.69
N THR A 721 -19.17 -31.15 -26.20
CA THR A 721 -19.95 -32.45 -26.33
C THR A 721 -20.42 -33.01 -27.72
N PRO A 722 -20.96 -34.26 -27.89
CA PRO A 722 -21.41 -35.31 -26.95
C PRO A 722 -20.94 -36.78 -27.25
N GLU A 723 -21.72 -37.81 -26.85
CA GLU A 723 -21.34 -39.24 -26.68
C GLU A 723 -21.52 -40.22 -27.88
N LYS A 724 -20.84 -41.40 -27.75
CA LYS A 724 -21.33 -42.82 -27.88
C LYS A 724 -21.10 -43.71 -29.13
N GLU A 725 -20.69 -44.97 -28.82
CA GLU A 725 -20.97 -46.32 -29.42
C GLU A 725 -20.79 -46.52 -30.96
N GLU A 726 -20.28 -47.63 -31.54
CA GLU A 726 -19.67 -48.95 -31.21
C GLU A 726 -18.82 -49.38 -32.46
N THR A 727 -18.05 -50.48 -32.63
CA THR A 727 -17.62 -51.74 -31.94
C THR A 727 -16.25 -52.15 -32.58
N GLY A 728 -15.50 -53.23 -32.26
CA GLY A 728 -15.61 -54.33 -31.28
C GLY A 728 -14.55 -55.44 -31.53
N GLU A 729 -14.42 -56.40 -30.59
CA GLU A 729 -13.53 -57.61 -30.61
C GLU A 729 -11.99 -57.38 -30.65
N LYS A 730 -11.10 -58.17 -30.02
CA LYS A 730 -11.13 -59.34 -29.10
C LYS A 730 -9.75 -59.36 -28.37
N LYS A 731 -9.53 -59.91 -27.16
CA LYS A 731 -9.59 -61.33 -26.72
C LYS A 731 -9.14 -61.38 -25.22
N GLU A 732 -9.62 -62.39 -24.45
CA GLU A 732 -8.96 -63.12 -23.31
C GLU A 732 -8.20 -62.34 -22.18
N GLU A 733 -8.27 -62.68 -20.88
CA GLU A 733 -8.98 -63.72 -20.09
C GLU A 733 -8.98 -63.34 -18.57
N GLU A 734 -9.93 -63.92 -17.79
CA GLU A 734 -9.97 -64.31 -16.34
C GLU A 734 -9.08 -63.63 -15.25
N GLU A 735 -9.46 -63.47 -13.96
CA GLU A 735 -10.65 -63.91 -13.18
C GLU A 735 -10.96 -63.04 -11.91
N GLU A 736 -11.99 -63.44 -11.15
CA GLU A 736 -12.52 -62.90 -9.86
C GLU A 736 -11.67 -63.36 -8.61
N SER A 737 -11.83 -62.99 -7.33
CA SER A 737 -12.74 -62.09 -6.57
C SER A 737 -12.32 -61.82 -5.09
N LYS A 738 -12.97 -60.80 -4.46
CA LYS A 738 -13.59 -60.75 -3.10
C LYS A 738 -12.84 -60.96 -1.75
N ASP A 739 -12.92 -59.89 -0.94
CA ASP A 739 -13.50 -59.78 0.44
C ASP A 739 -12.70 -59.88 1.78
N LYS A 740 -13.21 -59.09 2.75
CA LYS A 740 -13.14 -59.20 4.25
C LYS A 740 -11.83 -58.91 5.05
N ASN A 741 -11.75 -57.67 5.55
CA ASN A 741 -11.72 -57.22 6.98
C ASN A 741 -10.72 -57.79 8.06
N PRO A 742 -10.48 -57.04 9.18
CA PRO A 742 -9.26 -57.10 10.03
C PRO A 742 -9.49 -57.88 11.37
N PRO A 743 -8.70 -57.77 12.48
CA PRO A 743 -7.42 -57.05 12.74
C PRO A 743 -6.32 -57.81 13.54
N SER A 744 -5.06 -57.33 13.55
CA SER A 744 -4.08 -57.51 14.66
C SER A 744 -2.74 -56.75 14.46
N ALA A 745 -1.98 -56.59 15.55
CA ALA A 745 -0.55 -56.20 15.64
C ALA A 745 0.16 -57.25 16.55
N PRO A 746 1.46 -57.18 16.92
CA PRO A 746 2.54 -56.23 16.61
C PRO A 746 3.87 -56.93 16.19
N LEU A 747 5.01 -56.22 16.29
CA LEU A 747 6.42 -56.66 16.06
C LEU A 747 6.78 -56.88 14.57
N GLU A 748 8.03 -56.74 14.14
CA GLU A 748 9.28 -56.38 14.86
C GLU A 748 9.69 -54.90 14.71
#